data_AF-A0A953MWA4-F1
#
_entry.id   AF-A0A953MWA4-F1
#
_cell.length_a   1.000
_cell.length_b   1.000
_cell.length_c   1.000
_cell.angle_alpha   90.00
_cell.angle_beta   90.00
_cell.angle_gamma   90.00
#
_symmetry.space_group_name_H-M   'P 1'
#
loop_
_entity.id
_entity.type
_entity.pdbx_description
1 polymer ?
#
loop_
_entity_poly.entity_id
_entity_poly.type
_entity_poly.pdbx_seq_one_letter_code
_entity_poly.pdbx_strand_id
1 'polypeptide(L)'
;MKTISTPLPDRTIRFGRTIAMLLLALATLWSGALMAAQVTEATARDVALHFLARHGTTFSDLRSDDMQLVLTRTGDAPGHAAPLVFFRVYSAAEHGFVIVAGDDLVVPVLGYSTESSFPTGTLAPQVAKWLEGYAGEIRAVLGANEPASQELVLAWHRVLNNEQEEERDTEAVNPLVQTLWDQSPHVNALCPGGSVTGCVATAMAQVMKYHNHPAQGAGLHSYNAPNYGTLSANFGATTYDWPAMPNTVSSPNNAVATLMYHCGVSVDMQYSPQVSGAWVISSHSPGTQNNAEFALRTYFGYDQGMQGIPRSNYSEQQWISLLKAELDASRPIIYDGFGSGGGHCFVADGYDNNDFFHFNWGWGGQADGYFTVGALNPGSTGTGGGDGGYNSGQEAIIGIKPATGGGGGGGGGTGQLSTLALYNYVNPTSSTLYYGQGFTVSTNIVNNGSTNFSGDYAAGVFDASSNFYGFVAELSGYTLPAGNAYNNDLQFTTQGLFSMLPGDYVIAILYRPTGGEWLLVADNGGYSNLIPVSVINPNDIEIANAMTVSPGTSVAQGGQISVNLNVVNDGWDNFVGQYGVALYNLDGSWAQDVGLMNENNGLPPGYSYLAPYLTFGPVAVTVPPGTYLLAAQHNPNNTGWQLTGSSYFPNPIFVTVTGATIQADQYEVNNTAGQAYSLPVSFSGNNATVSTTGSNLHNETDQDYYKVVLPGGNNYAISGRLHDAWDSGNGNTYTLDGLWSWSADGNTWSSAYDDVMPGSIVVSGGGTVWFQVAPYFAGGLGTYLLDLNIQRGADVGIAEDPALGVIAVHPNPAKDKLIIALNDFPGTLETVQLIDMQGRTALDMGVPLRMNDQAIVDVSAVPEGAYILRMLTDKGTRNERLIIAR
;
A
#
# COMPACT_ATOMS: atom_id res chain seq x y z
N MET A 1 -88.34 -26.10 -40.09
CA MET A 1 -86.99 -25.69 -40.52
C MET A 1 -86.08 -25.66 -39.30
N LYS A 2 -84.93 -26.33 -39.42
CA LYS A 2 -83.74 -26.44 -38.54
C LYS A 2 -83.67 -25.48 -37.33
N THR A 3 -83.81 -25.95 -36.08
CA THR A 3 -82.80 -26.57 -35.14
C THR A 3 -81.88 -25.53 -34.47
N ILE A 4 -81.48 -25.55 -33.18
CA ILE A 4 -81.39 -26.55 -32.09
C ILE A 4 -81.09 -25.75 -30.78
N SER A 5 -81.98 -25.73 -29.77
CA SER A 5 -81.95 -26.41 -28.45
C SER A 5 -80.69 -26.25 -27.56
N THR A 6 -80.83 -25.47 -26.49
CA THR A 6 -80.08 -25.57 -25.22
C THR A 6 -80.58 -26.75 -24.38
N PRO A 7 -79.72 -27.34 -23.52
CA PRO A 7 -80.03 -27.28 -22.07
C PRO A 7 -78.80 -27.24 -21.13
N LEU A 8 -79.01 -26.67 -19.93
CA LEU A 8 -78.27 -26.93 -18.67
C LEU A 8 -78.91 -28.15 -17.95
N PRO A 9 -78.40 -28.64 -16.80
CA PRO A 9 -77.06 -29.07 -16.41
C PRO A 9 -77.06 -30.55 -15.90
N ASP A 10 -75.89 -31.17 -15.66
CA ASP A 10 -75.82 -32.32 -14.75
C ASP A 10 -74.62 -32.24 -13.80
N ARG A 11 -74.88 -32.60 -12.55
CA ARG A 11 -73.99 -32.59 -11.39
C ARG A 11 -73.22 -33.90 -11.31
N THR A 12 -72.20 -33.89 -10.44
CA THR A 12 -71.39 -35.00 -9.93
C THR A 12 -70.21 -35.35 -10.85
N ILE A 13 -68.94 -35.39 -10.41
CA ILE A 13 -68.37 -35.79 -9.13
C ILE A 13 -67.13 -34.92 -8.84
N ARG A 14 -67.19 -34.13 -7.75
CA ARG A 14 -66.01 -33.63 -7.02
C ARG A 14 -65.57 -34.75 -6.08
N PHE A 15 -64.29 -35.14 -6.06
CA PHE A 15 -63.52 -35.55 -4.87
C PHE A 15 -62.10 -36.10 -5.15
N GLY A 16 -61.50 -35.89 -6.34
CA GLY A 16 -60.19 -36.49 -6.66
C GLY A 16 -59.02 -35.53 -6.92
N ARG A 17 -59.25 -34.23 -7.15
CA ARG A 17 -58.20 -33.35 -7.72
C ARG A 17 -57.69 -32.22 -6.81
N THR A 18 -58.35 -31.95 -5.68
CA THR A 18 -57.92 -30.90 -4.75
C THR A 18 -56.94 -31.39 -3.69
N ILE A 19 -56.83 -32.70 -3.47
CA ILE A 19 -55.86 -33.29 -2.51
C ILE A 19 -54.49 -33.51 -3.19
N ALA A 20 -54.44 -33.73 -4.50
CA ALA A 20 -53.18 -33.87 -5.25
C ALA A 20 -52.42 -32.54 -5.43
N MET A 21 -53.12 -31.39 -5.46
CA MET A 21 -52.46 -30.07 -5.49
C MET A 21 -52.08 -29.55 -4.09
N LEU A 22 -52.74 -30.02 -3.02
CA LEU A 22 -52.30 -29.71 -1.64
C LEU A 22 -51.13 -30.60 -1.19
N LEU A 23 -51.01 -31.82 -1.71
CA LEU A 23 -49.88 -32.71 -1.40
C LEU A 23 -48.61 -32.41 -2.22
N LEU A 24 -48.73 -31.73 -3.36
CA LEU A 24 -47.56 -31.23 -4.11
C LEU A 24 -47.06 -29.87 -3.59
N ALA A 25 -47.91 -29.10 -2.91
CA ALA A 25 -47.53 -27.87 -2.20
C ALA A 25 -47.03 -28.12 -0.76
N LEU A 26 -47.28 -29.30 -0.17
CA LEU A 26 -46.71 -29.71 1.12
C LEU A 26 -45.39 -30.50 0.99
N ALA A 27 -44.96 -30.86 -0.22
CA ALA A 27 -43.71 -31.57 -0.47
C ALA A 27 -42.51 -30.64 -0.77
N THR A 28 -42.72 -29.33 -0.87
CA THR A 28 -41.65 -28.31 -1.01
C THR A 28 -41.41 -27.49 0.26
N LEU A 29 -41.98 -27.92 1.40
CA LEU A 29 -41.70 -27.39 2.74
C LEU A 29 -40.80 -28.33 3.55
N TRP A 30 -39.90 -29.04 2.86
CA TRP A 30 -38.59 -29.37 3.45
C TRP A 30 -37.67 -28.19 3.15
N SER A 31 -37.87 -27.09 3.88
CA SER A 31 -36.78 -26.18 4.21
C SER A 31 -35.84 -26.94 5.16
N GLY A 32 -35.15 -27.95 4.63
CA GLY A 32 -33.84 -28.26 5.16
C GLY A 32 -33.03 -26.99 4.96
N ALA A 33 -32.53 -26.42 6.04
CA ALA A 33 -31.41 -25.51 5.92
C ALA A 33 -30.40 -26.24 5.03
N LEU A 34 -30.20 -25.74 3.81
CA LEU A 34 -29.06 -26.12 3.00
C LEU A 34 -27.87 -25.78 3.90
N MET A 35 -27.28 -26.82 4.48
CA MET A 35 -26.08 -26.67 5.27
C MET A 35 -25.05 -26.12 4.30
N ALA A 36 -24.62 -24.88 4.55
CA ALA A 36 -23.54 -24.23 3.84
C ALA A 36 -22.36 -25.20 3.70
N ALA A 37 -21.75 -25.24 2.52
CA ALA A 37 -20.71 -26.18 2.20
C ALA A 37 -19.59 -25.54 1.39
N GLN A 38 -18.37 -25.97 1.71
CA GLN A 38 -17.19 -25.67 0.92
C GLN A 38 -17.38 -26.07 -0.55
N VAL A 39 -17.10 -25.12 -1.42
CA VAL A 39 -17.23 -25.27 -2.87
C VAL A 39 -16.07 -26.13 -3.37
N THR A 40 -16.42 -27.25 -4.01
CA THR A 40 -15.42 -28.17 -4.58
C THR A 40 -14.66 -27.51 -5.73
N GLU A 41 -13.44 -27.96 -6.01
CA GLU A 41 -12.66 -27.44 -7.15
C GLU A 41 -13.39 -27.63 -8.49
N ALA A 42 -14.08 -28.75 -8.68
CA ALA A 42 -14.86 -29.00 -9.90
C ALA A 42 -16.01 -27.98 -10.03
N THR A 43 -16.75 -27.77 -8.95
CA THR A 43 -17.82 -26.76 -8.91
C THR A 43 -17.29 -25.35 -9.16
N ALA A 44 -16.17 -24.97 -8.53
CA ALA A 44 -15.57 -23.66 -8.71
C ALA A 44 -15.06 -23.44 -10.15
N ARG A 45 -14.48 -24.48 -10.76
CA ARG A 45 -14.05 -24.47 -12.16
C ARG A 45 -15.23 -24.31 -13.12
N ASP A 46 -16.33 -25.02 -12.87
CA ASP A 46 -17.56 -24.89 -13.67
C ASP A 46 -18.18 -23.50 -13.51
N VAL A 47 -18.16 -22.92 -12.30
CA VAL A 47 -18.55 -21.52 -12.07
C VAL A 47 -17.69 -20.57 -12.90
N ALA A 48 -16.36 -20.72 -12.85
CA ALA A 48 -15.44 -19.87 -13.61
C ALA A 48 -15.69 -19.98 -15.12
N LEU A 49 -15.87 -21.21 -15.63
CA LEU A 49 -16.19 -21.48 -17.03
C LEU A 49 -17.52 -20.85 -17.44
N HIS A 50 -18.60 -21.16 -16.72
CA HIS A 50 -19.93 -20.65 -17.04
C HIS A 50 -19.98 -19.11 -16.94
N PHE A 51 -19.25 -18.52 -16.01
CA PHE A 51 -19.17 -17.08 -15.87
C PHE A 51 -18.45 -16.44 -17.07
N LEU A 52 -17.22 -16.87 -17.41
CA LEU A 52 -16.48 -16.30 -18.53
C LEU A 52 -17.15 -16.55 -19.88
N ALA A 53 -17.72 -17.74 -20.11
CA ALA A 53 -18.39 -18.07 -21.37
C ALA A 53 -19.58 -17.15 -21.68
N ARG A 54 -20.11 -16.43 -20.68
CA ARG A 54 -21.16 -15.41 -20.84
C ARG A 54 -20.61 -14.02 -21.13
N HIS A 55 -19.34 -13.75 -20.83
CA HIS A 55 -18.73 -12.42 -20.91
C HIS A 55 -18.00 -12.19 -22.24
N GLY A 56 -18.80 -12.13 -23.32
CA GLY A 56 -18.32 -11.79 -24.66
C GLY A 56 -18.02 -12.99 -25.57
N THR A 57 -17.84 -12.73 -26.87
CA THR A 57 -17.66 -13.77 -27.89
C THR A 57 -16.30 -14.46 -27.84
N THR A 58 -15.31 -13.87 -27.17
CA THR A 58 -13.95 -14.41 -27.07
C THR A 58 -13.91 -15.72 -26.27
N PHE A 59 -14.84 -15.90 -25.33
CA PHE A 59 -14.84 -17.02 -24.38
C PHE A 59 -15.95 -18.05 -24.62
N SER A 60 -16.77 -17.87 -25.66
CA SER A 60 -17.95 -18.72 -25.90
C SER A 60 -17.62 -20.19 -26.20
N ASP A 61 -16.40 -20.46 -26.66
CA ASP A 61 -15.93 -21.81 -27.02
C ASP A 61 -15.07 -22.46 -25.92
N LEU A 62 -14.91 -21.82 -24.76
CA LEU A 62 -14.14 -22.37 -23.64
C LEU A 62 -14.72 -23.70 -23.16
N ARG A 63 -13.82 -24.59 -22.74
CA ARG A 63 -14.13 -25.86 -22.09
C ARG A 63 -13.54 -25.86 -20.68
N SER A 64 -14.01 -26.79 -19.85
CA SER A 64 -13.53 -26.92 -18.46
C SER A 64 -12.00 -27.14 -18.38
N ASP A 65 -11.40 -27.82 -19.37
CA ASP A 65 -9.95 -28.03 -19.45
C ASP A 65 -9.15 -26.76 -19.83
N ASP A 66 -9.82 -25.74 -20.40
CA ASP A 66 -9.20 -24.46 -20.75
C ASP A 66 -9.07 -23.52 -19.53
N MET A 67 -9.77 -23.85 -18.42
CA MET A 67 -9.71 -23.12 -17.16
C MET A 67 -8.58 -23.68 -16.28
N GLN A 68 -7.47 -22.95 -16.21
CA GLN A 68 -6.30 -23.32 -15.41
C GLN A 68 -6.38 -22.71 -14.01
N LEU A 69 -6.33 -23.55 -12.96
CA LEU A 69 -6.21 -23.08 -11.58
C LEU A 69 -4.81 -22.46 -11.37
N VAL A 70 -4.77 -21.17 -11.07
CA VAL A 70 -3.51 -20.41 -10.89
C VAL A 70 -3.27 -19.98 -9.44
N LEU A 71 -4.33 -19.86 -8.63
CA LEU A 71 -4.21 -19.54 -7.21
C LEU A 71 -5.31 -20.25 -6.42
N THR A 72 -4.97 -20.78 -5.25
CA THR A 72 -5.94 -21.20 -4.23
C THR A 72 -5.59 -20.49 -2.93
N ARG A 73 -6.53 -19.69 -2.40
CA ARG A 73 -6.38 -19.05 -1.09
C ARG A 73 -7.12 -19.87 -0.04
N THR A 74 -6.39 -20.33 0.96
CA THR A 74 -6.92 -21.07 2.11
C THR A 74 -6.67 -20.30 3.40
N GLY A 75 -7.51 -20.51 4.39
CA GLY A 75 -7.27 -20.03 5.75
C GLY A 75 -8.21 -20.66 6.75
N ASP A 76 -7.87 -20.56 8.02
CA ASP A 76 -8.69 -21.04 9.10
C ASP A 76 -9.87 -20.10 9.38
N ALA A 77 -11.00 -20.67 9.76
CA ALA A 77 -12.21 -19.94 10.09
C ALA A 77 -12.71 -20.34 11.49
N PRO A 78 -13.27 -19.40 12.28
CA PRO A 78 -13.84 -19.72 13.59
C PRO A 78 -14.84 -20.87 13.48
N GLY A 79 -14.81 -21.80 14.44
CA GLY A 79 -15.71 -22.97 14.47
C GLY A 79 -15.33 -24.15 13.58
N HIS A 80 -14.23 -24.06 12.80
CA HIS A 80 -13.78 -25.12 11.91
C HIS A 80 -12.43 -25.70 12.35
N ALA A 81 -12.30 -27.03 12.34
CA ALA A 81 -11.11 -27.74 12.82
C ALA A 81 -9.98 -27.89 11.77
N ALA A 82 -10.22 -27.51 10.52
CA ALA A 82 -9.27 -27.55 9.43
C ALA A 82 -9.39 -26.27 8.58
N PRO A 83 -8.29 -25.84 7.91
CA PRO A 83 -8.33 -24.71 6.99
C PRO A 83 -9.38 -24.91 5.90
N LEU A 84 -10.11 -23.85 5.61
CA LEU A 84 -11.10 -23.79 4.55
C LEU A 84 -10.52 -23.10 3.32
N VAL A 85 -11.12 -23.35 2.16
CA VAL A 85 -10.82 -22.60 0.95
C VAL A 85 -11.64 -21.31 0.99
N PHE A 86 -10.95 -20.17 0.91
CA PHE A 86 -11.60 -18.87 0.82
C PHE A 86 -11.95 -18.52 -0.62
N PHE A 87 -11.02 -18.69 -1.56
CA PHE A 87 -11.30 -18.53 -2.99
C PHE A 87 -10.26 -19.24 -3.86
N ARG A 88 -10.60 -19.38 -5.14
CA ARG A 88 -9.72 -19.91 -6.19
C ARG A 88 -9.69 -18.96 -7.37
N VAL A 89 -8.55 -18.85 -8.04
CA VAL A 89 -8.41 -18.08 -9.27
C VAL A 89 -8.15 -19.02 -10.43
N TYR A 90 -8.98 -18.92 -11.46
CA TYR A 90 -8.84 -19.67 -12.70
C TYR A 90 -8.51 -18.71 -13.83
N SER A 91 -7.45 -18.98 -14.59
CA SER A 91 -7.08 -18.25 -15.80
C SER A 91 -7.57 -19.01 -17.03
N ALA A 92 -8.07 -18.29 -18.03
CA ALA A 92 -8.46 -18.83 -19.33
C ALA A 92 -7.41 -18.43 -20.39
N ALA A 93 -6.55 -19.36 -20.81
CA ALA A 93 -5.47 -19.08 -21.79
C ALA A 93 -4.59 -17.84 -21.41
N GLU A 94 -4.09 -17.09 -22.41
CA GLU A 94 -3.29 -15.84 -22.21
C GLU A 94 -4.15 -14.60 -21.88
N HIS A 95 -5.49 -14.70 -21.88
CA HIS A 95 -6.38 -13.56 -21.68
C HIS A 95 -7.59 -13.95 -20.81
N GLY A 96 -7.69 -13.38 -19.61
CA GLY A 96 -8.86 -13.48 -18.75
C GLY A 96 -8.67 -14.41 -17.54
N PHE A 97 -9.34 -14.06 -16.45
CA PHE A 97 -9.38 -14.85 -15.22
C PHE A 97 -10.70 -14.68 -14.47
N VAL A 98 -11.00 -15.60 -13.55
CA VAL A 98 -12.12 -15.50 -12.59
C VAL A 98 -11.64 -15.90 -11.20
N ILE A 99 -12.01 -15.10 -10.21
CA ILE A 99 -11.83 -15.36 -8.78
C ILE A 99 -13.17 -15.88 -8.25
N VAL A 100 -13.20 -17.15 -7.87
CA VAL A 100 -14.41 -17.86 -7.42
C VAL A 100 -14.34 -18.11 -5.92
N ALA A 101 -15.42 -17.80 -5.20
CA ALA A 101 -15.50 -18.04 -3.77
C ALA A 101 -15.39 -19.55 -3.43
N GLY A 102 -14.76 -19.83 -2.30
CA GLY A 102 -14.54 -21.18 -1.80
C GLY A 102 -15.67 -21.72 -0.92
N ASP A 103 -16.68 -20.90 -0.63
CA ASP A 103 -17.84 -21.27 0.21
C ASP A 103 -19.13 -20.65 -0.35
N ASP A 104 -20.25 -21.38 -0.26
CA ASP A 104 -21.55 -20.94 -0.77
C ASP A 104 -22.28 -19.93 0.15
N LEU A 105 -21.67 -19.58 1.30
CA LEU A 105 -22.04 -18.43 2.15
C LEU A 105 -21.56 -17.08 1.61
N VAL A 106 -20.91 -17.06 0.45
CA VAL A 106 -20.32 -15.87 -0.16
C VAL A 106 -20.68 -15.81 -1.65
N VAL A 107 -20.82 -14.61 -2.23
CA VAL A 107 -21.11 -14.45 -3.68
C VAL A 107 -20.19 -15.31 -4.55
N PRO A 108 -20.70 -15.95 -5.63
CA PRO A 108 -19.95 -16.97 -6.36
C PRO A 108 -18.68 -16.46 -7.04
N VAL A 109 -18.69 -15.22 -7.54
CA VAL A 109 -17.57 -14.58 -8.22
C VAL A 109 -17.19 -13.32 -7.45
N LEU A 110 -15.90 -13.18 -7.12
CA LEU A 110 -15.35 -12.05 -6.35
C LEU A 110 -14.71 -11.00 -7.25
N GLY A 111 -14.16 -11.45 -8.39
CA GLY A 111 -13.64 -10.60 -9.45
C GLY A 111 -13.27 -11.43 -10.67
N TYR A 112 -13.03 -10.76 -11.80
CA TYR A 112 -12.69 -11.39 -13.06
C TYR A 112 -11.98 -10.40 -13.99
N SER A 113 -11.38 -10.90 -15.07
CA SER A 113 -10.96 -10.06 -16.19
C SER A 113 -11.26 -10.79 -17.50
N THR A 114 -11.57 -10.01 -18.53
CA THR A 114 -11.71 -10.49 -19.92
C THR A 114 -10.55 -10.07 -20.80
N GLU A 115 -9.63 -9.26 -20.27
CA GLU A 115 -8.57 -8.58 -21.03
C GLU A 115 -7.16 -8.98 -20.58
N SER A 116 -6.98 -9.24 -19.27
CA SER A 116 -5.68 -9.59 -18.69
C SER A 116 -5.69 -11.01 -18.14
N SER A 117 -4.56 -11.71 -18.22
CA SER A 117 -4.36 -12.95 -17.47
C SER A 117 -4.05 -12.65 -16.01
N PHE A 118 -4.42 -13.55 -15.12
CA PHE A 118 -3.94 -13.46 -13.74
C PHE A 118 -2.46 -13.90 -13.68
N PRO A 119 -1.55 -13.08 -13.13
CA PRO A 119 -0.13 -13.37 -13.14
C PRO A 119 0.19 -14.62 -12.31
N THR A 120 1.03 -15.52 -12.84
CA THR A 120 1.47 -16.76 -12.18
C THR A 120 2.76 -16.59 -11.36
N GLY A 121 3.29 -15.35 -11.28
CA GLY A 121 4.48 -14.97 -10.52
C GLY A 121 4.12 -14.05 -9.34
N THR A 122 5.01 -13.12 -9.01
CA THR A 122 4.73 -12.10 -7.98
C THR A 122 3.51 -11.28 -8.38
N LEU A 123 2.49 -11.28 -7.53
CA LEU A 123 1.31 -10.45 -7.71
C LEU A 123 1.68 -8.99 -7.53
N ALA A 124 1.11 -8.14 -8.37
CA ALA A 124 1.21 -6.71 -8.17
C ALA A 124 0.61 -6.37 -6.79
N PRO A 125 1.29 -5.58 -5.93
CA PRO A 125 0.98 -5.55 -4.51
C PRO A 125 -0.45 -5.13 -4.16
N GLN A 126 -1.03 -4.23 -4.95
CA GLN A 126 -2.42 -3.78 -4.81
C GLN A 126 -3.44 -4.88 -5.07
N VAL A 127 -3.16 -5.75 -6.03
CA VAL A 127 -4.01 -6.91 -6.33
C VAL A 127 -3.91 -7.91 -5.17
N ALA A 128 -2.69 -8.21 -4.72
CA ALA A 128 -2.47 -9.11 -3.58
C ALA A 128 -3.22 -8.64 -2.33
N LYS A 129 -3.15 -7.35 -2.04
CA LYS A 129 -3.85 -6.73 -0.92
C LYS A 129 -5.37 -6.76 -1.08
N TRP A 130 -5.87 -6.43 -2.26
CA TRP A 130 -7.31 -6.50 -2.54
C TRP A 130 -7.87 -7.90 -2.27
N LEU A 131 -7.13 -8.93 -2.70
CA LEU A 131 -7.47 -10.33 -2.46
C LEU A 131 -7.38 -10.76 -0.99
N GLU A 132 -6.47 -10.16 -0.21
CA GLU A 132 -6.44 -10.38 1.24
C GLU A 132 -7.70 -9.81 1.91
N GLY A 133 -8.21 -8.69 1.41
CA GLY A 133 -9.50 -8.15 1.81
C GLY A 133 -10.64 -9.16 1.67
N TYR A 134 -10.72 -9.84 0.52
CA TYR A 134 -11.69 -10.92 0.32
C TYR A 134 -11.49 -12.10 1.28
N ALA A 135 -10.25 -12.53 1.52
CA ALA A 135 -9.97 -13.59 2.48
C ALA A 135 -10.47 -13.22 3.90
N GLY A 136 -10.24 -11.99 4.33
CA GLY A 136 -10.69 -11.48 5.63
C GLY A 136 -12.21 -11.46 5.78
N GLU A 137 -12.93 -11.03 4.74
CA GLU A 137 -14.38 -11.00 4.76
C GLU A 137 -15.00 -12.41 4.73
N ILE A 138 -14.49 -13.30 3.89
CA ILE A 138 -14.95 -14.69 3.82
C ILE A 138 -14.78 -15.37 5.18
N ARG A 139 -13.64 -15.15 5.84
CA ARG A 139 -13.40 -15.63 7.20
C ARG A 139 -14.41 -15.10 8.20
N ALA A 140 -14.75 -13.81 8.13
CA ALA A 140 -15.74 -13.20 9.01
C ALA A 140 -17.14 -13.79 8.79
N VAL A 141 -17.54 -14.00 7.54
CA VAL A 141 -18.81 -14.65 7.17
C VAL A 141 -18.89 -16.07 7.72
N LEU A 142 -17.82 -16.86 7.54
CA LEU A 142 -17.74 -18.23 8.05
C LEU A 142 -17.80 -18.29 9.59
N GLY A 143 -17.22 -17.29 10.27
CA GLY A 143 -17.24 -17.20 11.73
C GLY A 143 -18.57 -16.74 12.32
N ALA A 144 -19.37 -15.97 11.58
CA ALA A 144 -20.71 -15.54 12.02
C ALA A 144 -21.70 -16.71 12.09
N ASN A 145 -21.47 -17.78 11.32
CA ASN A 145 -22.31 -18.98 11.26
C ASN A 145 -23.80 -18.67 10.97
N GLU A 146 -24.02 -17.64 10.14
CA GLU A 146 -25.35 -17.25 9.66
C GLU A 146 -25.69 -18.04 8.37
N PRO A 147 -26.96 -18.41 8.15
CA PRO A 147 -27.36 -19.11 6.92
C PRO A 147 -27.24 -18.20 5.69
N ALA A 148 -26.95 -18.81 4.53
CA ALA A 148 -26.95 -18.09 3.25
C ALA A 148 -28.29 -17.37 3.02
N SER A 149 -28.23 -16.11 2.57
CA SER A 149 -29.44 -15.38 2.19
C SER A 149 -30.09 -16.04 0.96
N GLN A 150 -31.39 -15.82 0.78
CA GLN A 150 -32.09 -16.36 -0.38
C GLN A 150 -31.52 -15.82 -1.71
N GLU A 151 -31.09 -14.56 -1.72
CA GLU A 151 -30.43 -13.94 -2.87
C GLU A 151 -29.12 -14.65 -3.22
N LEU A 152 -28.36 -15.06 -2.21
CA LEU A 152 -27.09 -15.72 -2.40
C LEU A 152 -27.24 -17.14 -2.96
N VAL A 153 -28.19 -17.91 -2.42
CA VAL A 153 -28.53 -19.24 -2.95
C VAL A 153 -28.95 -19.14 -4.42
N LEU A 154 -29.72 -18.11 -4.77
CA LEU A 154 -30.12 -17.85 -6.16
C LEU A 154 -28.92 -17.48 -7.04
N ALA A 155 -27.99 -16.65 -6.56
CA ALA A 155 -26.78 -16.28 -7.31
C ALA A 155 -25.96 -17.52 -7.69
N TRP A 156 -25.72 -18.43 -6.75
CA TRP A 156 -25.03 -19.71 -7.03
C TRP A 156 -25.80 -20.59 -8.02
N HIS A 157 -27.11 -20.74 -7.83
CA HIS A 157 -27.96 -21.52 -8.75
C HIS A 157 -27.88 -21.00 -10.18
N ARG A 158 -27.93 -19.68 -10.37
CA ARG A 158 -27.91 -19.05 -11.70
C ARG A 158 -26.61 -19.30 -12.43
N VAL A 159 -25.46 -19.11 -11.77
CA VAL A 159 -24.16 -19.30 -12.42
C VAL A 159 -23.94 -20.78 -12.77
N LEU A 160 -24.27 -21.69 -11.86
CA LEU A 160 -24.09 -23.14 -12.06
C LEU A 160 -24.99 -23.73 -13.16
N ASN A 161 -26.24 -23.29 -13.29
CA ASN A 161 -27.19 -23.83 -14.27
C ASN A 161 -27.14 -23.16 -15.64
N ASN A 162 -26.12 -22.34 -15.88
CA ASN A 162 -26.03 -21.50 -17.06
C ASN A 162 -27.26 -20.57 -17.30
N GLU A 163 -27.97 -20.18 -16.23
CA GLU A 163 -29.16 -19.33 -16.31
C GLU A 163 -28.76 -17.85 -16.39
N GLN A 164 -29.30 -17.12 -17.37
CA GLN A 164 -29.16 -15.66 -17.43
C GLN A 164 -29.86 -15.01 -16.23
N GLU A 165 -29.22 -14.04 -15.58
CA GLU A 165 -29.99 -13.08 -14.79
C GLU A 165 -31.01 -12.40 -15.72
N GLU A 166 -32.22 -12.13 -15.23
CA GLU A 166 -33.04 -11.11 -15.90
C GLU A 166 -32.17 -9.86 -15.95
N GLU A 167 -31.86 -9.38 -17.16
CA GLU A 167 -31.04 -8.18 -17.35
C GLU A 167 -31.57 -7.12 -16.40
N ARG A 168 -30.79 -6.79 -15.36
CA ARG A 168 -31.06 -5.57 -14.62
C ARG A 168 -30.97 -4.47 -15.67
N ASP A 169 -31.98 -3.60 -15.69
CA ASP A 169 -32.04 -2.43 -16.56
C ASP A 169 -31.04 -1.36 -16.07
N THR A 170 -29.81 -1.79 -15.78
CA THR A 170 -28.70 -0.98 -15.25
C THR A 170 -27.68 -0.82 -16.36
N GLU A 171 -27.26 0.42 -16.59
CA GLU A 171 -26.19 0.75 -17.52
C GLU A 171 -24.87 0.09 -17.08
N ALA A 172 -23.98 -0.23 -18.01
CA ALA A 172 -22.60 -0.61 -17.75
C ALA A 172 -21.68 0.41 -18.43
N VAL A 173 -20.53 0.64 -17.81
CA VAL A 173 -19.49 1.53 -18.34
C VAL A 173 -18.25 0.69 -18.59
N ASN A 174 -17.89 0.52 -19.87
CA ASN A 174 -16.63 -0.11 -20.25
C ASN A 174 -15.44 0.70 -19.69
N PRO A 175 -14.25 0.07 -19.50
CA PRO A 175 -13.07 0.75 -18.98
C PRO A 175 -12.78 2.02 -19.79
N LEU A 176 -12.80 3.16 -19.09
CA LEU A 176 -12.64 4.49 -19.68
C LEU A 176 -11.17 4.79 -19.98
N VAL A 177 -10.27 4.35 -19.10
CA VAL A 177 -8.84 4.62 -19.19
C VAL A 177 -8.19 3.55 -20.06
N GLN A 178 -7.38 3.97 -21.03
CA GLN A 178 -6.73 3.05 -21.97
C GLN A 178 -5.24 2.85 -21.69
N THR A 179 -4.66 3.63 -20.79
CA THR A 179 -3.25 3.54 -20.45
C THR A 179 -2.99 2.26 -19.67
N LEU A 180 -1.91 1.58 -20.00
CA LEU A 180 -1.33 0.47 -19.24
C LEU A 180 0.03 0.96 -18.72
N TRP A 181 0.00 2.04 -17.95
CA TRP A 181 1.22 2.63 -17.40
C TRP A 181 1.64 1.90 -16.13
N ASP A 182 2.94 1.90 -15.89
CA ASP A 182 3.60 1.30 -14.73
C ASP A 182 4.27 2.42 -13.92
N GLN A 183 4.93 2.06 -12.82
CA GLN A 183 5.77 2.96 -12.03
C GLN A 183 7.24 2.92 -12.42
N SER A 184 7.66 1.87 -13.12
CA SER A 184 8.98 1.72 -13.75
C SER A 184 8.95 0.50 -14.69
N PRO A 185 9.94 0.32 -15.60
CA PRO A 185 10.93 1.30 -16.03
C PRO A 185 10.32 2.33 -17.00
N HIS A 186 11.15 3.22 -17.54
CA HIS A 186 10.85 4.15 -18.66
C HIS A 186 9.97 5.35 -18.33
N VAL A 187 8.97 5.18 -17.47
CA VAL A 187 8.04 6.22 -17.01
C VAL A 187 8.59 7.04 -15.84
N ASN A 188 9.63 6.55 -15.16
CA ASN A 188 10.27 7.17 -14.01
C ASN A 188 11.61 7.85 -14.33
N ALA A 189 11.92 8.07 -15.60
CA ALA A 189 13.23 8.55 -16.04
C ALA A 189 13.64 9.92 -15.44
N LEU A 190 12.67 10.72 -14.98
CA LEU A 190 12.90 12.02 -14.33
C LEU A 190 12.69 11.98 -12.81
N CYS A 191 12.30 10.83 -12.24
CA CYS A 191 12.19 10.68 -10.80
C CYS A 191 13.59 10.69 -10.16
N PRO A 192 13.76 11.33 -9.00
CA PRO A 192 15.07 11.48 -8.37
C PRO A 192 15.58 10.12 -7.91
N GLY A 193 16.89 9.93 -7.88
CA GLY A 193 17.46 8.73 -7.24
C GLY A 193 17.21 7.40 -7.97
N GLY A 194 16.64 7.42 -9.19
CA GLY A 194 16.12 6.20 -9.83
C GLY A 194 14.80 5.71 -9.20
N SER A 195 14.11 6.57 -8.46
CA SER A 195 12.86 6.25 -7.77
C SER A 195 11.76 5.79 -8.70
N VAL A 196 10.88 4.90 -8.21
CA VAL A 196 9.62 4.63 -8.89
C VAL A 196 8.74 5.89 -8.87
N THR A 197 7.80 6.02 -9.81
CA THR A 197 6.94 7.22 -9.89
C THR A 197 6.06 7.38 -8.65
N GLY A 198 5.60 6.29 -8.06
CA GLY A 198 4.59 6.24 -7.00
C GLY A 198 3.20 5.95 -7.54
N CYS A 199 2.43 5.13 -6.81
CA CYS A 199 1.10 4.69 -7.21
C CYS A 199 0.13 5.88 -7.39
N VAL A 200 0.21 6.88 -6.51
CA VAL A 200 -0.59 8.11 -6.58
C VAL A 200 -0.27 8.91 -7.84
N ALA A 201 1.01 9.12 -8.15
CA ALA A 201 1.42 9.85 -9.36
C ALA A 201 0.98 9.11 -10.63
N THR A 202 1.06 7.78 -10.62
CA THR A 202 0.63 6.92 -11.73
C THR A 202 -0.88 7.00 -11.93
N ALA A 203 -1.68 6.86 -10.88
CA ALA A 203 -3.14 6.99 -10.96
C ALA A 203 -3.54 8.39 -11.46
N MET A 204 -2.94 9.46 -10.92
CA MET A 204 -3.14 10.82 -11.41
C MET A 204 -2.82 10.95 -12.90
N ALA A 205 -1.65 10.49 -13.32
CA ALA A 205 -1.19 10.61 -14.71
C ALA A 205 -2.10 9.86 -15.68
N GLN A 206 -2.58 8.66 -15.32
CA GLN A 206 -3.51 7.89 -16.14
C GLN A 206 -4.87 8.58 -16.31
N VAL A 207 -5.44 9.12 -15.22
CA VAL A 207 -6.69 9.91 -15.28
C VAL A 207 -6.49 11.20 -16.07
N MET A 208 -5.33 11.86 -15.94
CA MET A 208 -5.00 13.05 -16.72
C MET A 208 -4.85 12.75 -18.21
N LYS A 209 -4.24 11.62 -18.55
CA LYS A 209 -4.11 11.15 -19.93
C LYS A 209 -5.46 10.81 -20.55
N TYR A 210 -6.39 10.23 -19.80
CA TYR A 210 -7.77 10.00 -20.27
C TYR A 210 -8.43 11.31 -20.73
N HIS A 211 -8.27 12.38 -19.96
CA HIS A 211 -8.80 13.70 -20.33
C HIS A 211 -7.93 14.44 -21.36
N ASN A 212 -6.67 14.02 -21.57
CA ASN A 212 -5.61 14.79 -22.23
C ASN A 212 -5.59 16.25 -21.74
N HIS A 213 -5.58 16.42 -20.42
CA HIS A 213 -5.70 17.72 -19.76
C HIS A 213 -4.73 17.84 -18.58
N PRO A 214 -4.12 19.02 -18.35
CA PRO A 214 -4.27 20.26 -19.11
C PRO A 214 -3.31 20.35 -20.31
N ALA A 215 -3.57 21.26 -21.25
CA ALA A 215 -2.58 21.61 -22.27
C ALA A 215 -1.33 22.25 -21.65
N GLN A 216 -1.52 23.11 -20.65
CA GLN A 216 -0.48 23.76 -19.87
C GLN A 216 -0.90 23.77 -18.40
N GLY A 217 0.02 23.44 -17.49
CA GLY A 217 -0.24 23.47 -16.06
C GLY A 217 -0.34 24.91 -15.52
N ALA A 218 -0.45 25.03 -14.19
CA ALA A 218 -0.53 26.31 -13.50
C ALA A 218 0.37 26.34 -12.26
N GLY A 219 1.00 27.48 -12.01
CA GLY A 219 1.83 27.69 -10.83
C GLY A 219 3.12 26.88 -10.84
N LEU A 220 3.73 26.83 -9.65
CA LEU A 220 4.98 26.16 -9.40
C LEU A 220 4.94 25.60 -7.97
N HIS A 221 5.46 24.39 -7.81
CA HIS A 221 5.59 23.77 -6.50
C HIS A 221 6.99 23.21 -6.28
N SER A 222 7.41 23.27 -5.01
CA SER A 222 8.72 22.89 -4.55
C SER A 222 8.63 22.38 -3.11
N TYR A 223 9.32 21.29 -2.82
CA TYR A 223 9.44 20.76 -1.47
C TYR A 223 10.82 20.13 -1.29
N ASN A 224 11.25 20.03 -0.03
CA ASN A 224 12.50 19.36 0.30
C ASN A 224 12.22 17.87 0.50
N ALA A 225 12.56 17.07 -0.50
CA ALA A 225 12.45 15.63 -0.42
C ALA A 225 13.59 15.08 0.45
N PRO A 226 13.28 14.20 1.41
CA PRO A 226 14.30 13.47 2.16
C PRO A 226 15.28 12.80 1.20
N ASN A 227 16.58 12.98 1.42
CA ASN A 227 17.68 12.40 0.64
C ASN A 227 17.87 12.89 -0.80
N TYR A 228 16.91 13.59 -1.42
CA TYR A 228 17.05 14.09 -2.80
C TYR A 228 17.14 15.63 -2.90
N GLY A 229 17.00 16.32 -1.76
CA GLY A 229 17.04 17.78 -1.70
C GLY A 229 15.76 18.40 -2.24
N THR A 230 15.86 19.65 -2.69
CA THR A 230 14.71 20.36 -3.24
C THR A 230 14.30 19.77 -4.58
N LEU A 231 13.09 19.20 -4.64
CA LEU A 231 12.45 18.75 -5.87
C LEU A 231 11.38 19.77 -6.26
N SER A 232 11.19 19.98 -7.56
CA SER A 232 10.34 21.08 -8.01
C SER A 232 9.82 20.89 -9.41
N ALA A 233 8.65 21.48 -9.66
CA ALA A 233 7.99 21.45 -10.95
C ALA A 233 7.35 22.82 -11.23
N ASN A 234 7.67 23.39 -12.39
CA ASN A 234 7.05 24.61 -12.89
C ASN A 234 5.92 24.26 -13.85
N PHE A 235 4.75 23.87 -13.31
CA PHE A 235 3.62 23.46 -14.12
C PHE A 235 3.16 24.57 -15.08
N GLY A 236 3.22 25.83 -14.64
CA GLY A 236 2.88 27.01 -15.43
C GLY A 236 3.77 27.23 -16.66
N ALA A 237 5.00 26.73 -16.65
CA ALA A 237 5.91 26.77 -17.81
C ALA A 237 5.87 25.48 -18.66
N THR A 238 5.13 24.46 -18.23
CA THR A 238 5.10 23.15 -18.90
C THR A 238 3.86 23.01 -19.77
N THR A 239 4.10 22.75 -21.06
CA THR A 239 3.06 22.28 -22.00
C THR A 239 3.14 20.77 -22.10
N TYR A 240 2.04 20.06 -21.81
CA TYR A 240 1.99 18.60 -21.85
C TYR A 240 1.68 18.10 -23.27
N ASP A 241 2.65 17.41 -23.88
CA ASP A 241 2.52 16.84 -25.23
C ASP A 241 1.75 15.51 -25.18
N TRP A 242 0.44 15.59 -24.97
CA TRP A 242 -0.43 14.42 -24.86
C TRP A 242 -0.33 13.44 -26.05
N PRO A 243 -0.23 13.89 -27.33
CA PRO A 243 0.01 12.98 -28.46
C PRO A 243 1.30 12.16 -28.36
N ALA A 244 2.34 12.66 -27.68
CA ALA A 244 3.60 11.93 -27.48
C ALA A 244 3.56 10.91 -26.33
N MET A 245 2.44 10.82 -25.60
CA MET A 245 2.21 9.88 -24.50
C MET A 245 1.37 8.69 -24.97
N PRO A 246 2.00 7.54 -25.33
CA PRO A 246 1.28 6.35 -25.78
C PRO A 246 0.56 5.66 -24.62
N ASN A 247 -0.45 4.84 -24.92
CA ASN A 247 -1.16 4.06 -23.92
C ASN A 247 -0.26 3.00 -23.24
N THR A 248 0.77 2.50 -23.92
CA THR A 248 1.75 1.57 -23.35
C THR A 248 3.17 2.10 -23.59
N VAL A 249 4.03 2.06 -22.57
CA VAL A 249 5.39 2.61 -22.64
C VAL A 249 6.41 1.48 -22.59
N SER A 250 6.98 1.13 -23.75
CA SER A 250 7.96 0.04 -23.90
C SER A 250 9.42 0.50 -23.99
N SER A 251 9.66 1.81 -23.90
CA SER A 251 10.99 2.43 -23.97
C SER A 251 10.94 3.81 -23.30
N PRO A 252 12.07 4.40 -22.85
CA PRO A 252 12.09 5.71 -22.19
C PRO A 252 11.28 6.76 -22.97
N ASN A 253 10.30 7.38 -22.31
CA ASN A 253 9.44 8.39 -22.91
C ASN A 253 9.44 9.64 -22.03
N ASN A 254 10.09 10.70 -22.52
CA ASN A 254 10.26 11.92 -21.74
C ASN A 254 8.93 12.62 -21.45
N ALA A 255 7.95 12.58 -22.36
CA ALA A 255 6.64 13.21 -22.13
C ALA A 255 5.89 12.54 -20.97
N VAL A 256 5.87 11.20 -20.93
CA VAL A 256 5.28 10.45 -19.81
C VAL A 256 6.09 10.67 -18.53
N ALA A 257 7.42 10.64 -18.61
CA ALA A 257 8.28 10.85 -17.44
C ALA A 257 8.13 12.27 -16.84
N THR A 258 7.95 13.29 -17.68
CA THR A 258 7.65 14.66 -17.21
C THR A 258 6.30 14.69 -16.49
N LEU A 259 5.26 14.09 -17.06
CA LEU A 259 3.95 14.04 -16.41
C LEU A 259 4.03 13.31 -15.06
N MET A 260 4.66 12.13 -15.00
CA MET A 260 4.82 11.34 -13.79
C MET A 260 5.59 12.09 -12.70
N TYR A 261 6.72 12.71 -13.05
CA TYR A 261 7.50 13.54 -12.13
C TYR A 261 6.69 14.74 -11.63
N HIS A 262 5.95 15.42 -12.51
CA HIS A 262 5.11 16.55 -12.12
C HIS A 262 3.98 16.12 -11.18
N CYS A 263 3.29 15.00 -11.47
CA CYS A 263 2.30 14.44 -10.56
C CYS A 263 2.93 14.15 -9.19
N GLY A 264 4.10 13.50 -9.13
CA GLY A 264 4.75 13.21 -7.86
C GLY A 264 5.21 14.46 -7.09
N VAL A 265 5.86 15.42 -7.76
CA VAL A 265 6.25 16.68 -7.10
C VAL A 265 5.02 17.38 -6.53
N SER A 266 3.90 17.43 -7.27
CA SER A 266 2.69 18.13 -6.85
C SER A 266 2.03 17.60 -5.56
N VAL A 267 2.43 16.42 -5.10
CA VAL A 267 1.89 15.73 -3.91
C VAL A 267 2.95 15.45 -2.85
N ASP A 268 4.08 16.18 -2.88
CA ASP A 268 5.23 15.98 -1.98
C ASP A 268 5.70 14.51 -1.93
N MET A 269 5.77 13.86 -3.09
CA MET A 269 6.08 12.44 -3.19
C MET A 269 7.31 12.07 -2.35
N GLN A 270 7.15 11.12 -1.44
CA GLN A 270 8.26 10.55 -0.69
C GLN A 270 8.95 9.53 -1.59
N TYR A 271 9.78 10.04 -2.51
CA TYR A 271 10.45 9.22 -3.51
C TYR A 271 11.40 8.20 -2.87
N SER A 272 11.41 6.98 -3.39
CA SER A 272 12.54 6.08 -3.20
C SER A 272 12.69 5.12 -4.39
N PRO A 273 13.90 4.54 -4.62
CA PRO A 273 14.14 3.55 -5.68
C PRO A 273 13.16 2.37 -5.65
N GLN A 274 12.63 2.05 -4.47
CA GLN A 274 11.79 0.89 -4.22
C GLN A 274 10.30 1.26 -4.26
N VAL A 275 9.91 2.29 -3.51
CA VAL A 275 8.50 2.70 -3.37
C VAL A 275 8.40 4.20 -3.16
N SER A 276 7.47 4.83 -3.85
CA SER A 276 7.20 6.26 -3.67
C SER A 276 5.76 6.45 -3.15
N GLY A 277 5.64 7.08 -1.98
CA GLY A 277 4.37 7.29 -1.28
C GLY A 277 3.93 8.75 -1.26
N ALA A 278 2.62 8.98 -1.32
CA ALA A 278 2.02 10.31 -1.20
C ALA A 278 0.58 10.20 -0.69
N TRP A 279 0.01 11.33 -0.24
CA TRP A 279 -1.38 11.39 0.21
C TRP A 279 -2.35 11.61 -0.97
N VAL A 280 -3.53 10.98 -0.90
CA VAL A 280 -4.55 11.07 -1.95
C VAL A 280 -5.58 12.17 -1.64
N ILE A 281 -6.24 12.11 -0.47
CA ILE A 281 -7.29 13.08 -0.09
C ILE A 281 -6.86 14.04 1.02
N SER A 282 -7.50 15.21 1.04
CA SER A 282 -7.17 16.27 1.99
C SER A 282 -7.57 15.99 3.44
N SER A 283 -8.55 15.12 3.68
CA SER A 283 -9.04 14.83 5.04
C SER A 283 -8.13 13.91 5.85
N HIS A 284 -7.24 13.17 5.18
CA HIS A 284 -6.30 12.25 5.83
C HIS A 284 -4.83 12.63 5.61
N SER A 285 -4.54 13.67 4.84
CA SER A 285 -3.20 14.25 4.76
C SER A 285 -2.88 15.12 5.99
N PRO A 286 -1.61 15.18 6.45
CA PRO A 286 -1.18 16.03 7.57
C PRO A 286 -1.46 17.53 7.40
N GLY A 287 -1.65 17.98 6.15
CA GLY A 287 -2.11 19.32 5.80
C GLY A 287 -3.12 19.25 4.66
N THR A 288 -3.84 20.35 4.42
CA THR A 288 -4.83 20.44 3.31
C THR A 288 -4.20 20.66 1.93
N GLN A 289 -2.88 20.75 1.89
CA GLN A 289 -2.05 20.96 0.71
C GLN A 289 -1.21 19.69 0.48
N ASN A 290 -0.72 19.48 -0.74
CA ASN A 290 0.23 18.41 -1.09
C ASN A 290 -0.38 16.99 -1.07
N ASN A 291 -1.58 16.85 -1.63
CA ASN A 291 -2.24 15.59 -1.91
C ASN A 291 -2.86 15.63 -3.32
N ALA A 292 -3.23 14.47 -3.88
CA ALA A 292 -3.75 14.39 -5.25
C ALA A 292 -5.01 15.25 -5.47
N GLU A 293 -5.93 15.28 -4.50
CA GLU A 293 -7.16 16.08 -4.55
C GLU A 293 -6.87 17.59 -4.67
N PHE A 294 -5.88 18.07 -3.93
CA PHE A 294 -5.40 19.45 -4.02
C PHE A 294 -4.69 19.69 -5.35
N ALA A 295 -3.73 18.84 -5.71
CA ALA A 295 -2.87 19.03 -6.87
C ALA A 295 -3.64 19.12 -8.20
N LEU A 296 -4.65 18.26 -8.40
CA LEU A 296 -5.49 18.26 -9.60
C LEU A 296 -6.21 19.60 -9.79
N ARG A 297 -6.76 20.17 -8.71
CA ARG A 297 -7.44 21.47 -8.73
C ARG A 297 -6.46 22.62 -8.95
N THR A 298 -5.32 22.55 -8.30
CA THR A 298 -4.40 23.67 -8.15
C THR A 298 -3.42 23.80 -9.32
N TYR A 299 -2.73 22.71 -9.67
CA TYR A 299 -1.65 22.73 -10.67
C TYR A 299 -2.10 22.26 -12.06
N PHE A 300 -3.16 21.45 -12.10
CA PHE A 300 -3.60 20.80 -13.34
C PHE A 300 -4.96 21.28 -13.85
N GLY A 301 -5.57 22.28 -13.20
CA GLY A 301 -6.75 22.99 -13.70
C GLY A 301 -8.01 22.12 -13.80
N TYR A 302 -8.19 21.16 -12.89
CA TYR A 302 -9.43 20.39 -12.76
C TYR A 302 -10.50 21.16 -11.98
N ASP A 303 -11.75 20.67 -12.06
CA ASP A 303 -12.93 21.28 -11.46
C ASP A 303 -12.80 21.44 -9.93
N GLN A 304 -13.08 22.64 -9.44
CA GLN A 304 -12.97 22.97 -8.01
C GLN A 304 -14.00 22.23 -7.14
N GLY A 305 -15.07 21.72 -7.75
CA GLY A 305 -16.09 20.90 -7.10
C GLY A 305 -15.69 19.44 -6.86
N MET A 306 -14.48 19.03 -7.27
CA MET A 306 -13.89 17.74 -6.92
C MET A 306 -13.81 17.53 -5.40
N GLN A 307 -13.94 16.27 -4.97
CA GLN A 307 -13.97 15.90 -3.56
C GLN A 307 -13.22 14.60 -3.31
N GLY A 308 -12.35 14.61 -2.30
CA GLY A 308 -11.86 13.41 -1.66
C GLY A 308 -12.86 12.89 -0.64
N ILE A 309 -13.24 11.61 -0.73
CA ILE A 309 -14.26 11.00 0.12
C ILE A 309 -13.77 9.67 0.71
N PRO A 310 -13.90 9.45 2.04
CA PRO A 310 -13.57 8.17 2.65
C PRO A 310 -14.78 7.23 2.65
N ARG A 311 -14.56 5.95 2.33
CA ARG A 311 -15.56 4.88 2.28
C ARG A 311 -16.35 4.72 3.58
N SER A 312 -15.69 4.94 4.71
CA SER A 312 -16.26 4.79 6.07
C SER A 312 -17.44 5.72 6.35
N ASN A 313 -17.61 6.79 5.56
CA ASN A 313 -18.73 7.73 5.69
C ASN A 313 -20.02 7.27 4.99
N TYR A 314 -19.99 6.16 4.25
CA TYR A 314 -21.10 5.73 3.40
C TYR A 314 -21.55 4.31 3.73
N SER A 315 -22.84 4.03 3.55
CA SER A 315 -23.28 2.63 3.40
C SER A 315 -22.77 2.06 2.08
N GLU A 316 -22.76 0.74 1.96
CA GLU A 316 -22.36 0.06 0.72
C GLU A 316 -23.14 0.54 -0.51
N GLN A 317 -24.47 0.58 -0.41
CA GLN A 317 -25.34 1.03 -1.51
C GLN A 317 -25.05 2.47 -1.90
N GLN A 318 -24.80 3.35 -0.93
CA GLN A 318 -24.41 4.74 -1.20
C GLN A 318 -23.05 4.82 -1.88
N TRP A 319 -22.08 4.03 -1.44
CA TRP A 319 -20.74 3.99 -2.03
C TRP A 319 -20.77 3.52 -3.49
N ILE A 320 -21.40 2.37 -3.76
CA ILE A 320 -21.59 1.85 -5.12
C ILE A 320 -22.30 2.88 -6.00
N SER A 321 -23.37 3.51 -5.50
CA SER A 321 -24.11 4.54 -6.26
C SER A 321 -23.25 5.76 -6.59
N LEU A 322 -22.38 6.19 -5.66
CA LEU A 322 -21.46 7.31 -5.89
C LEU A 322 -20.44 6.98 -6.97
N LEU A 323 -19.80 5.80 -6.90
CA LEU A 323 -18.82 5.39 -7.91
C LEU A 323 -19.46 5.25 -9.29
N LYS A 324 -20.65 4.64 -9.39
CA LYS A 324 -21.38 4.53 -10.66
C LYS A 324 -21.74 5.89 -11.24
N ALA A 325 -22.23 6.82 -10.42
CA ALA A 325 -22.60 8.16 -10.89
C ALA A 325 -21.42 8.95 -11.49
N GLU A 326 -20.19 8.68 -11.06
CA GLU A 326 -18.98 9.23 -11.67
C GLU A 326 -18.69 8.59 -13.03
N LEU A 327 -18.72 7.26 -13.08
CA LEU A 327 -18.42 6.49 -14.28
C LEU A 327 -19.49 6.68 -15.38
N ASP A 328 -20.77 6.74 -15.02
CA ASP A 328 -21.89 7.07 -15.92
C ASP A 328 -21.70 8.44 -16.57
N ALA A 329 -21.08 9.36 -15.83
CA ALA A 329 -20.75 10.68 -16.32
C ALA A 329 -19.34 10.76 -16.94
N SER A 330 -18.77 9.60 -17.29
CA SER A 330 -17.48 9.41 -17.95
C SER A 330 -16.30 10.03 -17.20
N ARG A 331 -16.32 9.97 -15.86
CA ARG A 331 -15.26 10.44 -14.97
C ARG A 331 -14.58 9.26 -14.27
N PRO A 332 -13.37 8.86 -14.67
CA PRO A 332 -12.55 7.92 -13.92
C PRO A 332 -12.25 8.43 -12.52
N ILE A 333 -12.08 7.50 -11.59
CA ILE A 333 -11.96 7.75 -10.16
C ILE A 333 -10.56 7.36 -9.72
N ILE A 334 -9.84 8.26 -9.05
CA ILE A 334 -8.63 7.88 -8.32
C ILE A 334 -9.09 7.23 -7.02
N TYR A 335 -8.66 6.00 -6.76
CA TYR A 335 -9.14 5.16 -5.66
C TYR A 335 -7.95 4.62 -4.87
N ASP A 336 -8.04 4.57 -3.55
CA ASP A 336 -7.01 3.94 -2.73
C ASP A 336 -7.61 3.08 -1.60
N GLY A 337 -6.72 2.30 -0.98
CA GLY A 337 -7.05 1.47 0.17
C GLY A 337 -5.86 1.37 1.14
N PHE A 338 -6.09 0.92 2.36
CA PHE A 338 -5.08 0.60 3.40
C PHE A 338 -5.26 -0.85 3.94
N GLY A 339 -4.19 -1.53 4.35
CA GLY A 339 -4.22 -2.94 4.77
C GLY A 339 -2.85 -3.48 5.20
N SER A 340 -2.70 -4.81 5.39
CA SER A 340 -1.50 -5.41 6.01
C SER A 340 -0.19 -5.34 5.24
N GLY A 341 -0.26 -4.98 3.95
CA GLY A 341 0.91 -4.66 3.12
C GLY A 341 0.97 -3.19 2.72
N GLY A 342 0.32 -2.30 3.46
CA GLY A 342 0.43 -0.85 3.27
C GLY A 342 -0.76 -0.12 2.65
N GLY A 343 -0.59 1.16 2.31
CA GLY A 343 -1.50 1.96 1.47
C GLY A 343 -1.23 1.80 -0.04
N HIS A 344 -2.25 1.85 -0.91
CA HIS A 344 -2.02 1.85 -2.36
C HIS A 344 -3.14 2.53 -3.15
N CYS A 345 -2.77 3.23 -4.23
CA CYS A 345 -3.65 4.03 -5.09
C CYS A 345 -3.70 3.48 -6.53
N PHE A 346 -4.88 3.46 -7.13
CA PHE A 346 -5.19 2.90 -8.46
C PHE A 346 -6.38 3.66 -9.08
N VAL A 347 -6.84 3.24 -10.26
CA VAL A 347 -7.93 3.93 -10.97
C VAL A 347 -9.14 3.01 -11.12
N ALA A 348 -10.31 3.45 -10.65
CA ALA A 348 -11.60 2.85 -10.99
C ALA A 348 -12.15 3.55 -12.24
N ASP A 349 -12.35 2.82 -13.33
CA ASP A 349 -12.65 3.43 -14.63
C ASP A 349 -13.75 2.72 -15.41
N GLY A 350 -14.46 1.77 -14.80
CA GLY A 350 -15.60 1.11 -15.43
C GLY A 350 -16.39 0.30 -14.41
N TYR A 351 -17.55 -0.19 -14.81
CA TYR A 351 -18.32 -1.16 -14.04
C TYR A 351 -19.25 -1.98 -14.94
N ASP A 352 -19.59 -3.19 -14.50
CA ASP A 352 -20.48 -4.09 -15.23
C ASP A 352 -21.92 -4.09 -14.68
N ASN A 353 -22.82 -4.81 -15.37
CA ASN A 353 -24.23 -4.93 -14.98
C ASN A 353 -24.46 -5.64 -13.63
N ASN A 354 -23.40 -6.20 -13.03
CA ASN A 354 -23.45 -6.97 -11.79
C ASN A 354 -22.76 -6.25 -10.63
N ASP A 355 -22.53 -4.93 -10.73
CA ASP A 355 -21.89 -4.10 -9.70
C ASP A 355 -20.39 -4.42 -9.48
N PHE A 356 -19.72 -5.09 -10.42
CA PHE A 356 -18.25 -5.20 -10.40
C PHE A 356 -17.63 -3.96 -11.01
N PHE A 357 -16.61 -3.41 -10.36
CA PHE A 357 -15.90 -2.22 -10.81
C PHE A 357 -14.58 -2.60 -11.48
N HIS A 358 -14.33 -2.03 -12.64
CA HIS A 358 -13.06 -2.17 -13.33
C HIS A 358 -11.99 -1.33 -12.64
N PHE A 359 -10.87 -1.96 -12.34
CA PHE A 359 -9.69 -1.33 -11.79
C PHE A 359 -8.50 -1.48 -12.72
N ASN A 360 -7.92 -0.35 -13.07
CA ASN A 360 -6.56 -0.26 -13.59
C ASN A 360 -5.61 -0.03 -12.42
N TRP A 361 -4.73 -0.99 -12.19
CA TRP A 361 -3.91 -0.98 -11.00
C TRP A 361 -2.65 -0.12 -11.10
N GLY A 362 -2.27 0.33 -12.30
CA GLY A 362 -1.03 1.10 -12.54
C GLY A 362 0.25 0.26 -12.60
N TRP A 363 0.15 -1.00 -13.04
CA TRP A 363 1.26 -1.96 -13.15
C TRP A 363 1.29 -2.62 -14.52
N GLY A 364 1.24 -1.79 -15.58
CA GLY A 364 1.40 -2.26 -16.95
C GLY A 364 0.27 -3.17 -17.45
N GLY A 365 -0.92 -3.13 -16.84
CA GLY A 365 -2.06 -3.98 -17.18
C GLY A 365 -2.13 -5.31 -16.41
N GLN A 366 -1.18 -5.56 -15.50
CA GLN A 366 -1.14 -6.80 -14.74
C GLN A 366 -2.33 -6.91 -13.78
N ALA A 367 -3.20 -7.91 -14.03
CA ALA A 367 -4.41 -8.21 -13.27
C ALA A 367 -5.49 -7.10 -13.27
N ASP A 368 -5.42 -6.15 -14.22
CA ASP A 368 -6.51 -5.22 -14.48
C ASP A 368 -7.79 -6.00 -14.80
N GLY A 369 -8.90 -5.55 -14.23
CA GLY A 369 -10.16 -6.30 -14.30
C GLY A 369 -11.24 -5.78 -13.38
N TYR A 370 -12.32 -6.54 -13.30
CA TYR A 370 -13.56 -6.23 -12.60
C TYR A 370 -13.60 -6.89 -11.23
N PHE A 371 -13.83 -6.12 -10.17
CA PHE A 371 -13.78 -6.58 -8.78
C PHE A 371 -14.98 -6.07 -7.99
N THR A 372 -15.45 -6.86 -7.03
CA THR A 372 -16.46 -6.42 -6.06
C THR A 372 -15.86 -5.40 -5.09
N VAL A 373 -16.60 -4.31 -4.82
CA VAL A 373 -16.23 -3.25 -3.86
C VAL A 373 -17.14 -3.25 -2.62
N GLY A 374 -18.11 -4.16 -2.59
CA GLY A 374 -19.14 -4.31 -1.58
C GLY A 374 -18.90 -5.49 -0.64
N ALA A 375 -19.86 -5.75 0.24
CA ALA A 375 -19.85 -6.91 1.12
C ALA A 375 -20.10 -8.19 0.32
N LEU A 376 -19.24 -9.18 0.51
CA LEU A 376 -19.33 -10.49 -0.12
C LEU A 376 -20.49 -11.34 0.42
N ASN A 377 -21.16 -10.90 1.50
CA ASN A 377 -22.44 -11.43 1.98
C ASN A 377 -23.43 -10.30 2.30
N PRO A 378 -24.23 -9.85 1.31
CA PRO A 378 -25.11 -8.68 1.42
C PRO A 378 -26.33 -8.87 2.35
N GLY A 379 -26.57 -10.09 2.87
CA GLY A 379 -27.72 -10.40 3.73
C GLY A 379 -27.43 -10.40 5.24
N SER A 380 -26.18 -10.24 5.65
CA SER A 380 -25.76 -10.29 7.06
C SER A 380 -25.74 -8.89 7.69
N THR A 381 -26.42 -8.72 8.83
CA THR A 381 -26.62 -7.43 9.52
C THR A 381 -25.36 -6.83 10.18
N GLY A 382 -24.16 -7.37 9.91
CA GLY A 382 -22.92 -6.93 10.54
C GLY A 382 -21.63 -7.17 9.74
N THR A 383 -21.70 -7.67 8.51
CA THR A 383 -20.49 -7.92 7.71
C THR A 383 -20.02 -6.61 7.07
N GLY A 384 -18.86 -6.12 7.51
CA GLY A 384 -18.20 -4.93 6.95
C GLY A 384 -18.18 -3.67 7.85
N GLY A 385 -18.79 -3.69 9.04
CA GLY A 385 -18.90 -2.50 9.91
C GLY A 385 -18.15 -2.54 11.25
N GLY A 386 -17.47 -3.64 11.59
CA GLY A 386 -16.63 -3.74 12.81
C GLY A 386 -15.18 -3.36 12.55
N ASP A 387 -14.39 -3.25 13.63
CA ASP A 387 -12.97 -2.80 13.75
C ASP A 387 -11.91 -3.56 12.89
N GLY A 388 -12.23 -3.95 11.65
CA GLY A 388 -11.30 -4.67 10.77
C GLY A 388 -11.90 -5.30 9.51
N GLY A 389 -13.03 -4.80 8.99
CA GLY A 389 -13.58 -5.25 7.69
C GLY A 389 -13.07 -4.44 6.49
N TYR A 390 -13.24 -4.97 5.27
CA TYR A 390 -12.87 -4.39 3.97
C TYR A 390 -13.26 -2.90 3.72
N ASN A 391 -14.13 -2.32 4.56
CA ASN A 391 -14.53 -0.92 4.51
C ASN A 391 -13.61 0.03 5.30
N SER A 392 -12.57 -0.47 6.00
CA SER A 392 -11.62 0.37 6.73
C SER A 392 -10.51 0.88 5.82
N GLY A 393 -10.41 2.21 5.67
CA GLY A 393 -9.32 2.85 4.94
C GLY A 393 -9.41 2.71 3.42
N GLN A 394 -10.60 2.74 2.81
CA GLN A 394 -10.72 2.99 1.37
C GLN A 394 -11.13 4.44 1.13
N GLU A 395 -10.59 5.05 0.08
CA GLU A 395 -10.87 6.44 -0.27
C GLU A 395 -10.96 6.62 -1.78
N ALA A 396 -11.63 7.68 -2.19
CA ALA A 396 -11.78 8.01 -3.60
C ALA A 396 -11.75 9.53 -3.82
N ILE A 397 -11.22 9.95 -4.96
CA ILE A 397 -11.40 11.30 -5.48
C ILE A 397 -12.47 11.24 -6.57
N ILE A 398 -13.60 11.91 -6.32
CA ILE A 398 -14.73 12.01 -7.24
C ILE A 398 -14.83 13.41 -7.84
N GLY A 399 -15.62 13.54 -8.91
CA GLY A 399 -15.85 14.77 -9.64
C GLY A 399 -14.73 15.14 -10.59
N ILE A 400 -13.81 14.20 -10.90
CA ILE A 400 -12.62 14.48 -11.71
C ILE A 400 -13.04 14.78 -13.15
N LYS A 401 -12.97 16.07 -13.50
CA LYS A 401 -13.17 16.56 -14.86
C LYS A 401 -12.40 17.85 -15.06
N PRO A 402 -11.99 18.16 -16.31
CA PRO A 402 -11.56 19.51 -16.65
C PRO A 402 -12.64 20.53 -16.26
N ALA A 403 -12.25 21.68 -15.72
CA ALA A 403 -13.20 22.73 -15.37
C ALA A 403 -14.03 23.16 -16.61
N THR A 404 -15.34 23.40 -16.44
CA THR A 404 -16.24 23.76 -17.55
C THR A 404 -15.91 25.15 -18.11
N GLY A 405 -15.13 25.16 -19.19
CA GLY A 405 -14.60 26.34 -19.86
C GLY A 405 -13.50 25.95 -20.83
N GLY A 406 -13.81 25.05 -21.77
CA GLY A 406 -12.85 24.55 -22.75
C GLY A 406 -12.28 25.66 -23.61
N GLY A 407 -10.97 25.85 -23.51
CA GLY A 407 -10.16 26.61 -24.44
C GLY A 407 -8.70 26.24 -24.25
N GLY A 408 -8.11 25.55 -25.23
CA GLY A 408 -6.67 25.70 -25.45
C GLY A 408 -6.38 27.20 -25.58
N GLY A 409 -5.51 27.71 -24.73
CA GLY A 409 -5.16 29.13 -24.69
C GLY A 409 -5.19 29.70 -23.29
N GLY A 410 -4.10 29.48 -22.55
CA GLY A 410 -3.78 30.20 -21.32
C GLY A 410 -4.64 29.81 -20.12
N GLY A 411 -3.99 29.21 -19.12
CA GLY A 411 -4.36 29.42 -17.72
C GLY A 411 -4.16 30.91 -17.35
N GLY A 412 -4.90 31.80 -17.99
CA GLY A 412 -5.32 33.04 -17.39
C GLY A 412 -6.44 32.68 -16.45
N GLY A 413 -6.11 32.45 -15.18
CA GLY A 413 -7.10 32.50 -14.12
C GLY A 413 -8.02 33.69 -14.36
N THR A 414 -9.32 33.48 -14.20
CA THR A 414 -10.35 34.51 -14.36
C THR A 414 -9.85 35.87 -13.85
N GLY A 415 -9.50 36.78 -14.75
CA GLY A 415 -9.41 38.20 -14.47
C GLY A 415 -8.48 38.66 -13.33
N GLN A 416 -7.35 38.02 -13.07
CA GLN A 416 -6.20 38.76 -12.57
C GLN A 416 -5.16 38.86 -13.67
N LEU A 417 -5.33 39.89 -14.52
CA LEU A 417 -4.17 40.68 -14.94
C LEU A 417 -3.32 40.85 -13.68
N SER A 418 -2.10 40.33 -13.71
CA SER A 418 -1.07 40.48 -12.68
C SER A 418 -1.29 41.73 -11.84
N THR A 419 -1.97 41.58 -10.70
CA THR A 419 -2.24 42.70 -9.82
C THR A 419 -0.94 43.14 -9.19
N LEU A 420 -0.02 42.21 -8.98
CA LEU A 420 1.34 42.53 -8.58
C LEU A 420 2.27 42.58 -9.78
N ALA A 421 3.00 43.68 -9.88
CA ALA A 421 3.99 43.90 -10.91
C ALA A 421 5.26 44.50 -10.29
N LEU A 422 6.37 44.44 -11.01
CA LEU A 422 7.62 45.05 -10.57
C LEU A 422 7.45 46.58 -10.44
N TYR A 423 8.13 47.17 -9.46
CA TYR A 423 8.22 48.62 -9.25
C TYR A 423 9.67 49.11 -9.20
N ASN A 424 10.63 48.19 -9.25
CA ASN A 424 12.05 48.46 -9.39
C ASN A 424 12.71 47.33 -10.19
N TYR A 425 13.95 47.55 -10.66
CA TYR A 425 14.75 46.49 -11.28
C TYR A 425 14.96 45.33 -10.30
N VAL A 426 15.01 44.11 -10.82
CA VAL A 426 15.44 42.93 -10.07
C VAL A 426 16.97 42.89 -10.10
N ASN A 427 17.60 43.18 -8.98
CA ASN A 427 19.04 43.35 -8.87
C ASN A 427 19.66 42.25 -8.00
N PRO A 428 20.20 41.17 -8.59
CA PRO A 428 21.13 40.32 -7.84
C PRO A 428 22.39 41.12 -7.49
N THR A 429 23.10 40.69 -6.44
CA THR A 429 24.35 41.33 -5.97
C THR A 429 25.41 41.37 -7.08
N SER A 430 25.38 40.39 -7.99
CA SER A 430 26.19 40.32 -9.20
C SER A 430 25.46 39.48 -10.26
N SER A 431 25.69 39.77 -11.54
CA SER A 431 25.28 38.89 -12.65
C SER A 431 26.17 37.65 -12.78
N THR A 432 27.32 37.65 -12.12
CA THR A 432 28.26 36.52 -12.05
C THR A 432 28.51 36.18 -10.58
N LEU A 433 28.10 34.99 -10.16
CA LEU A 433 28.18 34.52 -8.78
C LEU A 433 29.27 33.46 -8.66
N TYR A 434 30.01 33.46 -7.55
CA TYR A 434 30.91 32.36 -7.25
C TYR A 434 30.12 31.18 -6.67
N TYR A 435 30.46 29.96 -7.09
CA TYR A 435 29.81 28.75 -6.60
C TYR A 435 29.84 28.66 -5.05
N GLY A 436 28.69 28.35 -4.46
CA GLY A 436 28.52 28.26 -3.01
C GLY A 436 28.57 29.59 -2.24
N GLN A 437 28.76 30.73 -2.92
CA GLN A 437 28.78 32.04 -2.27
C GLN A 437 27.36 32.53 -1.97
N GLY A 438 27.17 33.12 -0.79
CA GLY A 438 25.95 33.85 -0.46
C GLY A 438 25.75 35.10 -1.30
N PHE A 439 24.50 35.41 -1.63
CA PHE A 439 24.11 36.57 -2.43
C PHE A 439 22.72 37.07 -2.06
N THR A 440 22.44 38.31 -2.43
CA THR A 440 21.15 38.98 -2.23
C THR A 440 20.57 39.38 -3.58
N VAL A 441 19.25 39.23 -3.72
CA VAL A 441 18.44 39.80 -4.79
C VAL A 441 17.55 40.88 -4.18
N SER A 442 17.48 42.05 -4.81
CA SER A 442 16.61 43.14 -4.36
C SER A 442 15.67 43.65 -5.45
N THR A 443 14.45 44.03 -5.06
CA THR A 443 13.47 44.69 -5.94
C THR A 443 12.36 45.38 -5.14
N ASN A 444 11.43 46.06 -5.81
CA ASN A 444 10.15 46.49 -5.24
C ASN A 444 8.99 45.95 -6.09
N ILE A 445 7.84 45.80 -5.46
CA ILE A 445 6.61 45.32 -6.08
C ILE A 445 5.53 46.40 -5.88
N VAL A 446 4.68 46.59 -6.89
CA VAL A 446 3.48 47.43 -6.87
C VAL A 446 2.24 46.56 -6.99
N ASN A 447 1.20 46.90 -6.23
CA ASN A 447 -0.13 46.33 -6.39
C ASN A 447 -0.98 47.25 -7.28
N ASN A 448 -1.03 46.94 -8.57
CA ASN A 448 -1.91 47.54 -9.57
C ASN A 448 -3.37 47.03 -9.51
N GLY A 449 -3.66 46.09 -8.61
CA GLY A 449 -5.01 45.56 -8.41
C GLY A 449 -5.95 46.52 -7.70
N SER A 450 -7.24 46.18 -7.69
CA SER A 450 -8.30 46.91 -6.97
C SER A 450 -8.51 46.44 -5.53
N THR A 451 -7.80 45.40 -5.09
CA THR A 451 -7.90 44.80 -3.75
C THR A 451 -6.52 44.71 -3.11
N ASN A 452 -6.48 44.72 -1.78
CA ASN A 452 -5.24 44.52 -1.04
C ASN A 452 -4.69 43.11 -1.30
N PHE A 453 -3.37 43.03 -1.49
CA PHE A 453 -2.67 41.76 -1.47
C PHE A 453 -2.35 41.37 -0.03
N SER A 454 -2.48 40.07 0.27
CA SER A 454 -2.00 39.42 1.48
C SER A 454 -1.39 38.09 1.06
N GLY A 455 -0.15 37.83 1.45
CA GLY A 455 0.58 36.64 1.04
C GLY A 455 2.09 36.75 1.20
N ASP A 456 2.81 35.96 0.43
CA ASP A 456 4.26 35.81 0.50
C ASP A 456 4.93 36.29 -0.79
N TYR A 457 6.22 36.63 -0.70
CA TYR A 457 7.09 36.91 -1.84
C TYR A 457 8.28 35.98 -1.84
N ALA A 458 8.85 35.69 -3.00
CA ALA A 458 10.11 34.95 -3.09
C ALA A 458 10.96 35.42 -4.27
N ALA A 459 12.26 35.18 -4.17
CA ALA A 459 13.15 35.14 -5.33
C ALA A 459 13.51 33.67 -5.59
N GLY A 460 13.06 33.13 -6.72
CA GLY A 460 13.33 31.76 -7.17
C GLY A 460 14.43 31.72 -8.21
N VAL A 461 15.21 30.64 -8.21
CA VAL A 461 16.24 30.35 -9.21
C VAL A 461 15.74 29.25 -10.13
N PHE A 462 15.98 29.42 -11.43
CA PHE A 462 15.64 28.47 -12.49
C PHE A 462 16.86 28.20 -13.35
N ASP A 463 17.00 26.99 -13.89
CA ASP A 463 18.03 26.70 -14.88
C ASP A 463 17.64 27.24 -16.28
N ALA A 464 18.53 27.07 -17.26
CA ALA A 464 18.30 27.48 -18.65
C ALA A 464 17.09 26.79 -19.32
N SER A 465 16.60 25.67 -18.78
CA SER A 465 15.41 24.96 -19.23
C SER A 465 14.15 25.35 -18.46
N SER A 466 14.23 26.38 -17.61
CA SER A 466 13.15 26.84 -16.71
C SER A 466 12.74 25.82 -15.64
N ASN A 467 13.59 24.84 -15.34
CA ASN A 467 13.39 23.98 -14.17
C ASN A 467 13.74 24.78 -12.93
N PHE A 468 12.88 24.73 -11.93
CA PHE A 468 13.14 25.40 -10.68
C PHE A 468 14.24 24.69 -9.88
N TYR A 469 15.10 25.49 -9.29
CA TYR A 469 16.31 25.02 -8.62
C TYR A 469 16.28 25.23 -7.11
N GLY A 470 15.68 26.34 -6.67
CA GLY A 470 15.60 26.70 -5.25
C GLY A 470 15.22 28.16 -5.05
N PHE A 471 14.80 28.50 -3.83
CA PHE A 471 14.59 29.89 -3.43
C PHE A 471 15.89 30.50 -2.92
N VAL A 472 16.16 31.74 -3.34
CA VAL A 472 17.13 32.62 -2.66
C VAL A 472 16.61 32.95 -1.27
N ALA A 473 15.33 33.34 -1.16
CA ALA A 473 14.61 33.46 0.10
C ALA A 473 13.09 33.55 -0.15
N GLU A 474 12.33 33.17 0.87
CA GLU A 474 10.89 33.41 0.99
C GLU A 474 10.63 34.47 2.08
N LEU A 475 9.73 35.40 1.79
CA LEU A 475 9.29 36.49 2.66
C LEU A 475 7.80 36.33 2.95
N SER A 476 7.44 35.85 4.14
CA SER A 476 6.05 35.46 4.43
C SER A 476 5.24 36.54 5.17
N GLY A 477 3.91 36.51 4.97
CA GLY A 477 2.96 37.32 5.76
C GLY A 477 2.93 38.81 5.41
N TYR A 478 3.24 39.16 4.17
CA TYR A 478 3.23 40.53 3.68
C TYR A 478 1.83 40.96 3.26
N THR A 479 1.55 42.25 3.39
CA THR A 479 0.38 42.89 2.80
C THR A 479 0.81 44.09 1.96
N LEU A 480 0.11 44.30 0.84
CA LEU A 480 0.34 45.45 -0.04
C LEU A 480 -1.02 46.02 -0.49
N PRO A 481 -1.43 47.20 0.03
CA PRO A 481 -2.71 47.79 -0.35
C PRO A 481 -2.83 48.07 -1.85
N ALA A 482 -4.06 48.01 -2.37
CA ALA A 482 -4.34 48.38 -3.77
C ALA A 482 -3.77 49.77 -4.12
N GLY A 483 -3.13 49.88 -5.28
CA GLY A 483 -2.50 51.11 -5.78
C GLY A 483 -1.21 51.53 -5.09
N ASN A 484 -0.65 50.72 -4.17
CA ASN A 484 0.58 51.05 -3.44
C ASN A 484 1.76 50.19 -3.92
N ALA A 485 2.97 50.71 -3.70
CA ALA A 485 4.22 50.02 -3.97
C ALA A 485 5.16 50.09 -2.77
N TYR A 486 6.05 49.10 -2.63
CA TYR A 486 7.17 49.23 -1.72
C TYR A 486 8.17 50.27 -2.24
N ASN A 487 8.79 50.99 -1.31
CA ASN A 487 9.77 52.05 -1.58
C ASN A 487 11.10 51.84 -0.84
N ASN A 488 11.24 50.75 -0.10
CA ASN A 488 12.46 50.29 0.53
C ASN A 488 12.64 48.86 0.02
N ASP A 489 13.60 48.66 -0.89
CA ASP A 489 13.78 47.39 -1.61
C ASP A 489 13.56 46.16 -0.73
N LEU A 490 12.67 45.27 -1.19
CA LEU A 490 12.57 43.92 -0.66
C LEU A 490 13.91 43.22 -0.92
N GLN A 491 14.44 42.53 0.10
CA GLN A 491 15.71 41.81 0.01
C GLN A 491 15.49 40.32 0.24
N PHE A 492 15.94 39.52 -0.72
CA PHE A 492 15.97 38.08 -0.66
C PHE A 492 17.42 37.63 -0.55
N THR A 493 17.82 37.07 0.59
CA THR A 493 19.23 36.78 0.89
C THR A 493 19.42 35.31 1.24
N THR A 494 20.38 34.68 0.57
CA THR A 494 20.85 33.32 0.86
C THR A 494 22.30 33.31 1.35
N GLN A 495 22.67 32.31 2.13
CA GLN A 495 24.08 32.03 2.48
C GLN A 495 24.85 31.34 1.34
N GLY A 496 24.14 30.93 0.29
CA GLY A 496 24.68 30.22 -0.86
C GLY A 496 23.78 29.03 -1.21
N LEU A 497 23.75 28.66 -2.49
CA LEU A 497 23.01 27.51 -2.97
C LEU A 497 24.05 26.52 -3.53
N PHE A 498 24.51 25.57 -2.71
CA PHE A 498 25.53 24.59 -3.13
C PHE A 498 25.01 23.61 -4.17
N SER A 499 23.71 23.36 -4.21
CA SER A 499 23.13 22.65 -5.33
C SER A 499 23.35 23.42 -6.63
N MET A 500 23.40 24.76 -6.65
CA MET A 500 23.48 25.61 -7.86
C MET A 500 24.87 25.51 -8.50
N LEU A 501 25.11 24.43 -9.24
CA LEU A 501 26.39 24.10 -9.88
C LEU A 501 26.85 25.21 -10.84
N PRO A 502 28.15 25.33 -11.15
CA PRO A 502 28.62 26.25 -12.18
C PRO A 502 27.84 26.08 -13.50
N GLY A 503 27.29 27.18 -14.02
CA GLY A 503 26.33 27.18 -15.13
C GLY A 503 25.49 28.46 -15.20
N ASP A 504 24.57 28.51 -16.17
CA ASP A 504 23.70 29.65 -16.41
C ASP A 504 22.28 29.43 -15.84
N TYR A 505 21.77 30.45 -15.16
CA TYR A 505 20.50 30.44 -14.43
C TYR A 505 19.69 31.71 -14.69
N VAL A 506 18.44 31.68 -14.27
CA VAL A 506 17.49 32.78 -14.30
C VAL A 506 16.91 32.97 -12.91
N ILE A 507 16.92 34.20 -12.40
CA ILE A 507 16.29 34.59 -11.14
C ILE A 507 14.93 35.22 -11.45
N ALA A 508 13.87 34.73 -10.80
CA ALA A 508 12.53 35.26 -10.91
C ALA A 508 11.98 35.74 -9.57
N ILE A 509 11.24 36.84 -9.59
CA ILE A 509 10.45 37.29 -8.44
C ILE A 509 9.06 36.70 -8.52
N LEU A 510 8.65 36.08 -7.42
CA LEU A 510 7.42 35.33 -7.27
C LEU A 510 6.59 35.92 -6.13
N TYR A 511 5.28 35.74 -6.21
CA TYR A 511 4.35 36.06 -5.12
C TYR A 511 3.33 34.93 -4.95
N ARG A 512 2.86 34.71 -3.73
CA ARG A 512 1.87 33.69 -3.39
C ARG A 512 0.79 34.30 -2.50
N PRO A 513 -0.45 34.50 -2.96
CA PRO A 513 -1.55 34.92 -2.10
C PRO A 513 -1.73 33.95 -0.91
N THR A 514 -2.25 34.43 0.23
CA THR A 514 -2.50 33.56 1.40
C THR A 514 -3.35 32.34 1.01
N GLY A 515 -2.77 31.14 1.12
CA GLY A 515 -3.42 29.88 0.76
C GLY A 515 -3.52 29.60 -0.75
N GLY A 516 -2.84 30.38 -1.60
CA GLY A 516 -2.70 30.15 -3.04
C GLY A 516 -1.31 29.65 -3.42
N GLU A 517 -0.97 29.76 -4.71
CA GLU A 517 0.29 29.24 -5.29
C GLU A 517 1.30 30.33 -5.66
N TRP A 518 2.55 29.91 -5.88
CA TRP A 518 3.58 30.78 -6.44
C TRP A 518 3.25 31.19 -7.87
N LEU A 519 3.18 32.50 -8.08
CA LEU A 519 2.94 33.16 -9.36
C LEU A 519 4.09 34.11 -9.68
N LEU A 520 4.42 34.27 -10.96
CA LEU A 520 5.39 35.28 -11.41
C LEU A 520 4.85 36.69 -11.15
N VAL A 521 5.65 37.53 -10.49
CA VAL A 521 5.40 38.97 -10.48
C VAL A 521 5.57 39.48 -11.92
N ALA A 522 4.60 40.24 -12.42
CA ALA A 522 4.65 40.69 -13.80
C ALA A 522 5.65 41.81 -14.04
N ASP A 523 6.10 41.88 -15.28
CA ASP A 523 6.83 43.03 -15.81
C ASP A 523 5.99 44.31 -15.72
N ASN A 524 6.66 45.46 -15.59
CA ASN A 524 5.98 46.74 -15.50
C ASN A 524 6.83 47.86 -16.11
N GLY A 525 6.35 48.44 -17.22
CA GLY A 525 7.08 49.47 -17.93
C GLY A 525 8.46 48.99 -18.38
N GLY A 526 9.53 49.58 -17.82
CA GLY A 526 10.92 49.21 -18.11
C GLY A 526 11.50 48.11 -17.21
N TYR A 527 10.75 47.62 -16.22
CA TYR A 527 11.20 46.57 -15.30
C TYR A 527 10.79 45.20 -15.83
N SER A 528 11.78 44.33 -16.03
CA SER A 528 11.58 42.94 -16.44
C SER A 528 11.91 41.99 -15.29
N ASN A 529 11.11 40.95 -15.16
CA ASN A 529 11.41 39.77 -14.35
C ASN A 529 12.30 38.82 -15.16
N LEU A 530 12.70 37.69 -14.58
CA LEU A 530 13.54 36.66 -15.23
C LEU A 530 14.94 37.19 -15.58
N ILE A 531 15.74 37.50 -14.56
CA ILE A 531 17.08 38.06 -14.73
C ILE A 531 18.14 36.95 -14.85
N PRO A 532 18.94 36.91 -15.92
CA PRO A 532 19.98 35.91 -16.07
C PRO A 532 21.14 36.15 -15.09
N VAL A 533 21.66 35.06 -14.54
CA VAL A 533 22.88 35.04 -13.74
C VAL A 533 23.74 33.84 -14.14
N SER A 534 25.06 33.96 -14.02
CA SER A 534 26.00 32.88 -14.29
C SER A 534 26.76 32.51 -13.01
N VAL A 535 26.87 31.23 -12.73
CA VAL A 535 27.65 30.70 -11.61
C VAL A 535 28.97 30.16 -12.13
N ILE A 536 30.06 30.60 -11.53
CA ILE A 536 31.40 30.17 -11.90
C ILE A 536 32.18 29.71 -10.68
N ASN A 537 33.10 28.77 -10.88
CA ASN A 537 34.14 28.44 -9.91
C ASN A 537 35.49 28.41 -10.63
N PRO A 538 36.13 29.55 -10.92
CA PRO A 538 37.48 29.57 -11.47
C PRO A 538 38.49 29.29 -10.36
N ASN A 539 39.53 28.50 -10.66
CA ASN A 539 40.65 28.27 -9.75
C ASN A 539 41.94 28.06 -10.55
N ASP A 540 43.11 28.16 -9.92
CA ASP A 540 44.40 27.92 -10.57
C ASP A 540 44.53 26.48 -11.07
N ILE A 541 43.92 25.53 -10.36
CA ILE A 541 43.78 24.15 -10.82
C ILE A 541 42.37 23.95 -11.34
N GLU A 542 42.25 23.54 -12.60
CA GLU A 542 41.00 23.39 -13.33
C GLU A 542 40.80 21.93 -13.75
N ILE A 543 39.54 21.49 -13.87
CA ILE A 543 39.25 20.19 -14.49
C ILE A 543 39.50 20.26 -15.99
N ALA A 544 40.28 19.31 -16.50
CA ALA A 544 40.71 19.27 -17.91
C ALA A 544 39.87 18.32 -18.80
N ASN A 545 39.02 17.49 -18.20
CA ASN A 545 38.03 16.68 -18.91
C ASN A 545 36.84 16.33 -18.01
N ALA A 546 35.68 16.06 -18.60
CA ALA A 546 34.51 15.59 -17.88
C ALA A 546 34.84 14.38 -16.99
N MET A 547 34.39 14.43 -15.74
CA MET A 547 34.52 13.32 -14.81
C MET A 547 33.78 12.09 -15.36
N THR A 548 34.49 10.97 -15.47
CA THR A 548 33.91 9.68 -15.86
C THR A 548 33.76 8.83 -14.62
N VAL A 549 32.53 8.66 -14.15
CA VAL A 549 32.19 7.85 -12.98
C VAL A 549 31.91 6.41 -13.42
N SER A 550 32.52 5.43 -12.75
CA SER A 550 32.25 4.00 -12.97
C SER A 550 31.61 3.38 -11.73
N PRO A 551 30.53 2.58 -11.86
CA PRO A 551 29.92 2.10 -13.12
C PRO A 551 29.07 3.14 -13.87
N GLY A 552 28.77 4.28 -13.23
CA GLY A 552 28.00 5.38 -13.78
C GLY A 552 27.73 6.41 -12.69
N THR A 553 26.91 7.42 -12.97
CA THR A 553 26.49 8.43 -11.97
C THR A 553 25.37 7.93 -11.06
N SER A 554 24.94 6.67 -11.19
CA SER A 554 24.04 5.99 -10.26
C SER A 554 24.77 4.78 -9.70
N VAL A 555 25.02 4.77 -8.39
CA VAL A 555 25.81 3.74 -7.70
C VAL A 555 25.04 3.22 -6.50
N ALA A 556 24.92 1.90 -6.35
CA ALA A 556 24.29 1.34 -5.15
C ALA A 556 25.15 1.59 -3.91
N GLN A 557 24.52 1.93 -2.79
CA GLN A 557 25.19 1.92 -1.49
C GLN A 557 25.80 0.52 -1.23
N GLY A 558 27.02 0.48 -0.74
CA GLY A 558 27.88 -0.71 -0.62
C GLY A 558 28.60 -1.09 -1.93
N GLY A 559 28.16 -0.59 -3.08
CA GLY A 559 28.82 -0.76 -4.38
C GLY A 559 30.13 0.03 -4.48
N GLN A 560 30.95 -0.29 -5.49
CA GLN A 560 32.21 0.42 -5.73
C GLN A 560 32.01 1.61 -6.66
N ILE A 561 32.57 2.77 -6.29
CA ILE A 561 32.68 3.95 -7.13
C ILE A 561 34.15 4.22 -7.46
N SER A 562 34.43 4.50 -8.73
CA SER A 562 35.71 5.08 -9.18
C SER A 562 35.46 6.24 -10.13
N VAL A 563 36.38 7.20 -10.13
CA VAL A 563 36.25 8.43 -10.91
C VAL A 563 37.55 8.66 -11.68
N ASN A 564 37.41 8.76 -13.00
CA ASN A 564 38.49 9.15 -13.89
C ASN A 564 38.30 10.62 -14.29
N LEU A 565 39.33 11.42 -14.06
CA LEU A 565 39.39 12.81 -14.47
C LEU A 565 40.83 13.21 -14.74
N ASN A 566 41.04 14.41 -15.25
CA ASN A 566 42.34 15.06 -15.24
C ASN A 566 42.20 16.52 -14.85
N VAL A 567 43.35 17.13 -14.55
CA VAL A 567 43.46 18.53 -14.18
C VAL A 567 44.46 19.25 -15.09
N VAL A 568 44.32 20.57 -15.15
CA VAL A 568 45.29 21.50 -15.75
C VAL A 568 45.65 22.55 -14.70
N ASN A 569 46.91 22.98 -14.70
CA ASN A 569 47.35 24.11 -13.88
C ASN A 569 47.34 25.38 -14.73
N ASP A 570 46.30 26.19 -14.58
CA ASP A 570 46.15 27.51 -15.19
C ASP A 570 46.79 28.62 -14.34
N GLY A 571 47.29 28.28 -13.16
CA GLY A 571 48.03 29.16 -12.28
C GLY A 571 49.43 29.51 -12.79
N TRP A 572 50.13 30.33 -12.02
CA TRP A 572 51.43 30.91 -12.39
C TRP A 572 52.63 30.16 -11.82
N ASP A 573 52.40 29.32 -10.82
CA ASP A 573 53.42 28.56 -10.10
C ASP A 573 53.22 27.05 -10.28
N ASN A 574 54.28 26.26 -10.07
CA ASN A 574 54.15 24.81 -10.04
C ASN A 574 53.24 24.38 -8.89
N PHE A 575 52.20 23.61 -9.19
CA PHE A 575 51.34 23.05 -8.17
C PHE A 575 51.97 21.81 -7.52
N VAL A 576 52.19 21.88 -6.22
CA VAL A 576 52.63 20.76 -5.37
C VAL A 576 51.61 20.63 -4.25
N GLY A 577 51.16 19.40 -3.96
CA GLY A 577 50.10 19.20 -2.97
C GLY A 577 49.35 17.90 -3.16
N GLN A 578 48.03 17.95 -2.99
CA GLN A 578 47.15 16.78 -3.14
C GLN A 578 45.97 17.09 -4.06
N TYR A 579 45.54 16.10 -4.81
CA TYR A 579 44.23 16.05 -5.45
C TYR A 579 43.34 15.09 -4.68
N GLY A 580 42.04 15.38 -4.63
CA GLY A 580 41.05 14.53 -4.01
C GLY A 580 39.76 14.52 -4.80
N VAL A 581 39.00 13.44 -4.68
CA VAL A 581 37.61 13.36 -5.14
C VAL A 581 36.78 12.90 -3.96
N ALA A 582 35.67 13.58 -3.70
CA ALA A 582 34.77 13.28 -2.60
C ALA A 582 33.31 13.51 -2.97
N LEU A 583 32.41 12.79 -2.28
CA LEU A 583 30.98 13.03 -2.24
C LEU A 583 30.68 14.06 -1.13
N TYR A 584 29.80 15.00 -1.45
CA TYR A 584 29.26 16.01 -0.53
C TYR A 584 27.74 15.93 -0.55
N ASN A 585 27.12 16.27 0.58
CA ASN A 585 25.69 16.49 0.66
C ASN A 585 25.32 17.75 -0.14
N LEU A 586 24.04 17.91 -0.46
CA LEU A 586 23.53 19.04 -1.25
C LEU A 586 23.67 20.41 -0.57
N ASP A 587 23.91 20.43 0.74
CA ASP A 587 24.23 21.63 1.51
C ASP A 587 25.73 21.99 1.49
N GLY A 588 26.55 21.24 0.74
CA GLY A 588 27.99 21.42 0.63
C GLY A 588 28.80 20.79 1.76
N SER A 589 28.16 20.15 2.75
CA SER A 589 28.88 19.41 3.78
C SER A 589 29.50 18.12 3.23
N TRP A 590 30.69 17.77 3.73
CA TRP A 590 31.38 16.56 3.31
C TRP A 590 30.59 15.30 3.69
N ALA A 591 30.54 14.32 2.79
CA ALA A 591 29.87 13.04 3.01
C ALA A 591 30.86 11.86 3.03
N GLN A 592 31.69 11.71 1.99
CA GLN A 592 32.65 10.60 1.88
C GLN A 592 33.77 10.89 0.87
N ASP A 593 35.01 10.49 1.18
CA ASP A 593 36.10 10.50 0.20
C ASP A 593 36.02 9.33 -0.80
N VAL A 594 36.23 9.62 -2.08
CA VAL A 594 36.38 8.62 -3.16
C VAL A 594 37.84 8.22 -3.35
N GLY A 595 38.75 9.18 -3.26
CA GLY A 595 40.18 8.92 -3.33
C GLY A 595 41.03 10.18 -3.20
N LEU A 596 42.32 9.96 -2.97
CA LEU A 596 43.31 11.02 -2.80
C LEU A 596 44.60 10.64 -3.55
N MET A 597 45.25 11.64 -4.14
CA MET A 597 46.53 11.49 -4.84
C MET A 597 47.48 12.62 -4.47
N ASN A 598 48.77 12.32 -4.24
CA ASN A 598 49.79 13.32 -3.98
C ASN A 598 50.49 13.75 -5.27
N GLU A 599 50.64 15.06 -5.46
CA GLU A 599 51.44 15.68 -6.52
C GLU A 599 52.76 16.17 -5.92
N ASN A 600 53.76 15.29 -5.91
CA ASN A 600 55.09 15.57 -5.35
C ASN A 600 56.09 16.07 -6.41
N ASN A 601 55.81 15.81 -7.69
CA ASN A 601 56.72 16.17 -8.79
C ASN A 601 56.48 17.62 -9.26
N GLY A 602 55.31 18.15 -8.95
CA GLY A 602 54.89 19.48 -9.32
C GLY A 602 54.26 19.50 -10.70
N LEU A 603 53.02 19.97 -10.82
CA LEU A 603 52.37 20.23 -12.11
C LEU A 603 52.73 21.66 -12.56
N PRO A 604 53.52 21.86 -13.64
CA PRO A 604 53.91 23.21 -14.04
C PRO A 604 52.75 24.03 -14.65
N PRO A 605 52.85 25.37 -14.65
CA PRO A 605 51.90 26.26 -15.33
C PRO A 605 51.67 25.88 -16.80
N GLY A 606 50.40 25.81 -17.21
CA GLY A 606 49.95 25.47 -18.56
C GLY A 606 50.04 23.98 -18.91
N TYR A 607 50.42 23.11 -17.98
CA TYR A 607 50.49 21.66 -18.20
C TYR A 607 49.23 20.97 -17.67
N SER A 608 48.84 19.90 -18.37
CA SER A 608 47.72 19.04 -18.01
C SER A 608 48.12 17.57 -18.16
N TYR A 609 47.55 16.73 -17.30
CA TYR A 609 47.52 15.29 -17.54
C TYR A 609 46.42 15.03 -18.58
N LEU A 610 46.73 14.65 -19.81
CA LEU A 610 45.68 14.35 -20.81
C LEU A 610 45.51 12.85 -21.06
N ALA A 611 46.54 12.04 -20.75
CA ALA A 611 46.48 10.58 -20.71
C ALA A 611 47.73 9.98 -20.00
N PRO A 612 47.60 8.87 -19.23
CA PRO A 612 46.34 8.25 -18.78
C PRO A 612 45.60 9.14 -17.76
N TYR A 613 44.32 8.86 -17.52
CA TYR A 613 43.51 9.59 -16.53
C TYR A 613 44.08 9.49 -15.11
N LEU A 614 43.87 10.53 -14.31
CA LEU A 614 43.92 10.40 -12.85
C LEU A 614 42.70 9.60 -12.40
N THR A 615 42.95 8.43 -11.81
CA THR A 615 41.92 7.53 -11.30
C THR A 615 41.86 7.61 -9.79
N PHE A 616 40.68 7.95 -9.27
CA PHE A 616 40.37 7.95 -7.84
C PHE A 616 39.43 6.77 -7.53
N GLY A 617 39.69 6.07 -6.42
CA GLY A 617 39.02 4.81 -6.10
C GLY A 617 39.68 3.59 -6.79
N PRO A 618 38.98 2.44 -6.90
CA PRO A 618 37.62 2.20 -6.42
C PRO A 618 37.51 2.20 -4.89
N VAL A 619 36.42 2.76 -4.35
CA VAL A 619 36.05 2.67 -2.93
C VAL A 619 34.59 2.24 -2.80
N ALA A 620 34.22 1.57 -1.71
CA ALA A 620 32.83 1.27 -1.42
C ALA A 620 32.06 2.54 -1.04
N VAL A 621 30.88 2.77 -1.62
CA VAL A 621 29.98 3.88 -1.26
C VAL A 621 29.28 3.54 0.05
N THR A 622 29.52 4.29 1.12
CA THR A 622 28.93 4.05 2.45
C THR A 622 27.84 5.04 2.82
N VAL A 623 27.73 6.16 2.09
CA VAL A 623 26.69 7.17 2.33
C VAL A 623 25.29 6.60 2.07
N PRO A 624 24.25 7.09 2.77
CA PRO A 624 22.86 6.68 2.53
C PRO A 624 22.41 6.85 1.07
N PRO A 625 21.33 6.18 0.65
CA PRO A 625 20.69 6.46 -0.64
C PRO A 625 20.25 7.91 -0.71
N GLY A 626 20.45 8.55 -1.87
CA GLY A 626 20.17 9.96 -2.07
C GLY A 626 20.93 10.58 -3.23
N THR A 627 20.76 11.88 -3.42
CA THR A 627 21.52 12.68 -4.40
C THR A 627 22.67 13.39 -3.71
N TYR A 628 23.87 13.29 -4.28
CA TYR A 628 25.11 13.84 -3.77
C TYR A 628 25.82 14.67 -4.83
N LEU A 629 26.68 15.57 -4.37
CA LEU A 629 27.63 16.30 -5.21
C LEU A 629 28.95 15.52 -5.23
N LEU A 630 29.36 15.04 -6.39
CA LEU A 630 30.70 14.50 -6.60
C LEU A 630 31.62 15.64 -7.05
N ALA A 631 32.60 15.95 -6.21
CA ALA A 631 33.48 17.09 -6.40
C ALA A 631 34.95 16.67 -6.44
N ALA A 632 35.67 17.21 -7.41
CA ALA A 632 37.12 17.17 -7.45
C ALA A 632 37.68 18.40 -6.70
N GLN A 633 38.68 18.17 -5.87
CA GLN A 633 39.31 19.17 -5.01
C GLN A 633 40.82 19.06 -5.07
N HIS A 634 41.50 20.14 -4.70
CA HIS A 634 42.95 20.18 -4.57
C HIS A 634 43.36 20.89 -3.28
N ASN A 635 44.54 20.53 -2.77
CA ASN A 635 45.09 21.06 -1.53
C ASN A 635 46.54 21.51 -1.78
N PRO A 636 46.76 22.78 -2.17
CA PRO A 636 48.08 23.29 -2.49
C PRO A 636 48.93 23.33 -1.22
N ASN A 637 50.10 22.68 -1.26
CA ASN A 637 51.06 22.61 -0.15
C ASN A 637 50.45 22.18 1.20
N ASN A 638 49.38 21.37 1.18
CA ASN A 638 48.64 20.94 2.37
C ASN A 638 48.11 22.11 3.24
N THR A 639 47.77 23.24 2.63
CA THR A 639 47.31 24.45 3.34
C THR A 639 45.79 24.52 3.53
N GLY A 640 45.04 23.68 2.84
CA GLY A 640 43.57 23.61 2.92
C GLY A 640 42.96 23.15 1.60
N TRP A 641 41.87 22.38 1.68
CA TRP A 641 41.15 21.92 0.50
C TRP A 641 40.38 23.05 -0.17
N GLN A 642 40.45 23.08 -1.49
CA GLN A 642 39.71 23.98 -2.36
C GLN A 642 39.06 23.16 -3.47
N LEU A 643 37.88 23.57 -3.91
CA LEU A 643 37.25 22.96 -5.07
C LEU A 643 38.09 23.26 -6.32
N THR A 644 38.41 22.23 -7.08
CA THR A 644 39.05 22.39 -8.39
C THR A 644 38.14 23.16 -9.32
N GLY A 645 38.70 24.02 -10.15
CA GLY A 645 37.94 24.92 -11.00
C GLY A 645 37.04 24.19 -12.01
N SER A 646 36.08 24.95 -12.52
CA SER A 646 35.00 24.51 -13.43
C SER A 646 34.96 25.28 -14.74
N SER A 647 36.04 25.98 -15.09
CA SER A 647 36.09 26.87 -16.26
C SER A 647 35.97 26.12 -17.59
N TYR A 648 36.40 24.85 -17.64
CA TYR A 648 36.35 24.02 -18.84
C TYR A 648 35.31 22.89 -18.79
N PHE A 649 35.13 22.29 -17.61
CA PHE A 649 34.20 21.18 -17.39
C PHE A 649 33.51 21.32 -16.03
N PRO A 650 32.26 20.85 -15.89
CA PRO A 650 31.52 20.97 -14.64
C PRO A 650 32.22 20.32 -13.45
N ASN A 651 32.26 21.05 -12.33
CA ASN A 651 32.68 20.56 -11.03
C ASN A 651 32.01 21.43 -9.94
N PRO A 652 31.20 20.88 -9.03
CA PRO A 652 30.84 19.46 -8.90
C PRO A 652 29.91 18.95 -10.00
N ILE A 653 29.64 17.64 -10.00
CA ILE A 653 28.54 17.00 -10.74
C ILE A 653 27.61 16.24 -9.78
N PHE A 654 26.37 15.99 -10.18
CA PHE A 654 25.46 15.15 -9.40
C PHE A 654 25.77 13.66 -9.57
N VAL A 655 25.74 12.94 -8.45
CA VAL A 655 25.77 11.47 -8.38
C VAL A 655 24.62 11.01 -7.51
N THR A 656 23.94 9.97 -7.96
CA THR A 656 22.90 9.27 -7.21
C THR A 656 23.50 8.07 -6.51
N VAL A 657 23.26 7.97 -5.21
CA VAL A 657 23.44 6.74 -4.45
C VAL A 657 22.09 6.07 -4.35
N THR A 658 21.93 4.88 -4.91
CA THR A 658 20.70 4.09 -4.77
C THR A 658 20.75 3.27 -3.49
N GLY A 659 19.59 2.77 -3.06
CA GLY A 659 19.47 1.76 -1.99
C GLY A 659 20.59 0.73 -2.06
N ALA A 660 21.22 0.41 -0.92
CA ALA A 660 22.06 -0.77 -0.88
C ALA A 660 21.21 -1.95 -1.30
N THR A 661 21.79 -2.86 -2.09
CA THR A 661 21.21 -4.20 -2.18
C THR A 661 21.36 -4.80 -0.80
N ILE A 662 20.30 -4.69 -0.01
CA ILE A 662 20.25 -5.32 1.30
C ILE A 662 20.49 -6.81 1.06
N GLN A 663 21.42 -7.39 1.81
CA GLN A 663 21.65 -8.82 1.74
C GLN A 663 20.58 -9.49 2.58
N ALA A 664 20.07 -10.62 2.08
CA ALA A 664 19.23 -11.53 2.83
C ALA A 664 19.73 -11.67 4.27
N ASP A 665 18.83 -11.52 5.23
CA ASP A 665 19.16 -11.61 6.63
C ASP A 665 19.47 -13.05 7.07
N GLN A 666 19.67 -13.27 8.36
CA GLN A 666 19.99 -14.58 8.91
C GLN A 666 18.81 -15.55 9.01
N TYR A 667 17.58 -15.07 8.79
CA TYR A 667 16.34 -15.82 8.89
C TYR A 667 15.91 -16.43 7.54
N GLU A 668 16.47 -15.92 6.45
CA GLU A 668 16.19 -16.39 5.10
C GLU A 668 16.62 -17.85 4.85
N VAL A 669 15.86 -18.68 4.12
CA VAL A 669 14.64 -18.32 3.39
C VAL A 669 13.39 -18.39 4.28
N ASN A 670 12.69 -17.28 4.53
CA ASN A 670 11.46 -17.21 5.36
C ASN A 670 10.32 -16.43 4.69
N ASN A 671 10.33 -16.36 3.36
CA ASN A 671 9.39 -15.62 2.52
C ASN A 671 7.94 -16.15 2.44
N THR A 672 7.63 -17.21 3.17
CA THR A 672 6.29 -17.81 3.20
C THR A 672 6.01 -18.39 4.58
N ALA A 673 4.73 -18.50 4.96
CA ALA A 673 4.33 -19.12 6.23
C ALA A 673 4.87 -20.56 6.41
N GLY A 674 5.00 -21.31 5.30
CA GLY A 674 5.59 -22.65 5.30
C GLY A 674 7.10 -22.67 5.58
N GLN A 675 7.79 -21.58 5.23
CA GLN A 675 9.21 -21.37 5.47
C GLN A 675 9.49 -20.55 6.73
N ALA A 676 8.45 -20.19 7.49
CA ALA A 676 8.57 -19.32 8.65
C ALA A 676 9.68 -19.75 9.61
N TYR A 677 10.58 -18.82 9.93
CA TYR A 677 11.71 -19.08 10.79
C TYR A 677 11.24 -19.36 12.22
N SER A 678 11.69 -20.47 12.80
CA SER A 678 11.29 -20.86 14.15
C SER A 678 12.11 -20.13 15.20
N LEU A 679 11.54 -19.10 15.79
CA LEU A 679 12.16 -18.33 16.86
C LEU A 679 12.21 -19.16 18.17
N PRO A 680 13.40 -19.39 18.75
CA PRO A 680 13.53 -20.16 19.98
C PRO A 680 12.90 -19.44 21.18
N VAL A 681 11.99 -20.11 21.89
CA VAL A 681 11.36 -19.58 23.09
C VAL A 681 11.98 -20.19 24.35
N SER A 682 12.61 -19.35 25.18
CA SER A 682 13.17 -19.77 26.47
C SER A 682 12.53 -18.98 27.61
N PHE A 683 11.92 -19.68 28.57
CA PHE A 683 11.20 -19.05 29.68
C PHE A 683 12.10 -18.86 30.90
N SER A 684 12.07 -17.65 31.45
CA SER A 684 12.56 -17.32 32.79
C SER A 684 11.37 -17.13 33.72
N GLY A 685 11.01 -18.20 34.46
CA GLY A 685 9.74 -18.25 35.18
C GLY A 685 8.57 -18.35 34.21
N ASN A 686 7.61 -17.43 34.32
CA ASN A 686 6.43 -17.39 33.43
C ASN A 686 6.61 -16.49 32.21
N ASN A 687 7.74 -15.80 32.07
CA ASN A 687 7.95 -14.85 30.99
C ASN A 687 9.05 -15.33 30.03
N ALA A 688 8.86 -15.08 28.75
CA ALA A 688 9.87 -15.19 27.70
C ALA A 688 9.79 -13.95 26.82
N THR A 689 10.94 -13.53 26.30
CA THR A 689 11.03 -12.48 25.28
C THR A 689 11.76 -13.05 24.08
N VAL A 690 11.27 -12.72 22.89
CA VAL A 690 11.77 -13.25 21.63
C VAL A 690 11.77 -12.12 20.62
N SER A 691 12.86 -11.95 19.89
CA SER A 691 12.94 -10.90 18.88
C SER A 691 13.64 -11.36 17.60
N THR A 692 13.43 -10.60 16.53
CA THR A 692 14.00 -10.86 15.21
C THR A 692 15.22 -9.96 14.98
N THR A 693 16.23 -10.09 15.86
CA THR A 693 17.42 -9.24 15.83
C THR A 693 18.17 -9.34 14.50
N GLY A 694 18.34 -8.19 13.82
CA GLY A 694 19.07 -8.11 12.55
C GLY A 694 18.24 -8.43 11.31
N SER A 695 16.90 -8.44 11.44
CA SER A 695 16.01 -8.73 10.31
C SER A 695 15.96 -7.60 9.30
N ASN A 696 15.70 -7.96 8.05
CA ASN A 696 15.42 -6.99 7.00
C ASN A 696 14.61 -7.60 5.85
N LEU A 697 13.86 -6.74 5.15
CA LEU A 697 13.31 -7.07 3.84
C LEU A 697 14.29 -6.62 2.77
N HIS A 698 14.84 -7.56 2.00
CA HIS A 698 16.03 -7.38 1.19
C HIS A 698 15.78 -7.26 -0.33
N ASN A 699 14.58 -7.62 -0.79
CA ASN A 699 14.12 -7.41 -2.16
C ASN A 699 12.59 -7.16 -2.21
N GLU A 700 12.05 -6.66 -3.33
CA GLU A 700 10.64 -6.18 -3.41
C GLU A 700 9.58 -7.27 -3.17
N THR A 701 10.00 -8.53 -3.23
CA THR A 701 9.15 -9.70 -3.00
C THR A 701 9.35 -10.30 -1.61
N ASP A 702 10.24 -9.72 -0.82
CA ASP A 702 10.60 -10.20 0.50
C ASP A 702 9.48 -9.90 1.51
N GLN A 703 9.02 -10.95 2.17
CA GLN A 703 8.08 -10.89 3.28
C GLN A 703 8.49 -11.88 4.35
N ASP A 704 8.88 -11.38 5.50
CA ASP A 704 9.40 -12.23 6.54
C ASP A 704 8.29 -12.92 7.33
N TYR A 705 8.35 -14.25 7.38
CA TYR A 705 7.53 -15.06 8.27
C TYR A 705 8.36 -15.63 9.42
N TYR A 706 7.84 -15.48 10.64
CA TYR A 706 8.39 -16.09 11.85
C TYR A 706 7.36 -16.99 12.50
N LYS A 707 7.82 -17.89 13.37
CA LYS A 707 6.93 -18.65 14.25
C LYS A 707 7.55 -18.89 15.61
N VAL A 708 6.72 -18.94 16.63
CA VAL A 708 7.08 -19.40 17.98
C VAL A 708 6.35 -20.69 18.28
N VAL A 709 7.05 -21.66 18.87
CA VAL A 709 6.45 -22.93 19.32
C VAL A 709 6.33 -22.89 20.84
N LEU A 710 5.08 -22.84 21.30
CA LEU A 710 4.71 -22.76 22.71
C LEU A 710 4.47 -24.17 23.25
N PRO A 711 5.13 -24.56 24.36
CA PRO A 711 4.93 -25.85 24.98
C PRO A 711 3.46 -26.12 25.34
N GLY A 712 3.04 -27.38 25.27
CA GLY A 712 1.72 -27.77 25.75
C GLY A 712 1.55 -27.58 27.26
N GLY A 713 0.32 -27.35 27.70
CA GLY A 713 -0.07 -27.43 29.12
C GLY A 713 -0.27 -26.10 29.84
N ASN A 714 0.00 -24.96 29.20
CA ASN A 714 -0.27 -23.62 29.74
C ASN A 714 -1.13 -22.82 28.76
N ASN A 715 -1.84 -21.82 29.25
CA ASN A 715 -2.31 -20.72 28.39
C ASN A 715 -1.20 -19.68 28.25
N TYR A 716 -1.18 -18.95 27.13
CA TYR A 716 -0.19 -17.93 26.85
C TYR A 716 -0.86 -16.62 26.46
N ALA A 717 -0.25 -15.51 26.89
CA ALA A 717 -0.52 -14.18 26.37
C ALA A 717 0.73 -13.70 25.65
N ILE A 718 0.60 -13.27 24.39
CA ILE A 718 1.70 -12.69 23.61
C ILE A 718 1.36 -11.23 23.33
N SER A 719 2.21 -10.30 23.76
CA SER A 719 2.21 -8.94 23.24
C SER A 719 3.36 -8.77 22.26
N GLY A 720 3.16 -7.96 21.24
CA GLY A 720 4.17 -7.70 20.22
C GLY A 720 4.30 -6.23 19.90
N ARG A 721 5.49 -5.87 19.44
CA ARG A 721 5.81 -4.57 18.86
C ARG A 721 6.73 -4.79 17.66
N LEU A 722 6.46 -4.09 16.58
CA LEU A 722 7.43 -3.85 15.53
C LEU A 722 8.19 -2.56 15.88
N HIS A 723 9.50 -2.62 15.79
CA HIS A 723 10.35 -1.45 15.78
C HIS A 723 10.81 -1.20 14.36
N ASP A 724 10.53 -0.02 13.85
CA ASP A 724 10.67 0.29 12.45
C ASP A 724 11.12 1.76 12.26
N ALA A 725 11.08 2.26 11.03
CA ALA A 725 11.53 3.60 10.69
C ALA A 725 10.59 4.71 11.20
N TRP A 726 9.33 4.39 11.50
CA TRP A 726 8.32 5.33 11.97
C TRP A 726 8.35 5.48 13.50
N ASP A 727 8.27 4.37 14.24
CA ASP A 727 8.39 4.39 15.71
C ASP A 727 9.22 3.22 16.26
N SER A 728 10.15 3.55 17.16
CA SER A 728 11.00 2.58 17.83
C SER A 728 11.20 2.94 19.30
N GLY A 729 10.62 2.12 20.18
CA GLY A 729 10.74 2.31 21.62
C GLY A 729 12.02 1.77 22.28
N ASN A 730 12.98 1.24 21.50
CA ASN A 730 14.20 0.62 22.03
C ASN A 730 15.46 1.47 21.86
N GLY A 731 15.35 2.65 21.23
CA GLY A 731 16.46 3.57 21.00
C GLY A 731 17.39 3.20 19.83
N ASN A 732 17.08 2.14 19.06
CA ASN A 732 17.74 1.83 17.80
C ASN A 732 16.97 2.43 16.62
N THR A 733 17.69 2.75 15.54
CA THR A 733 17.13 3.22 14.27
C THR A 733 16.97 2.06 13.31
N TYR A 734 15.80 2.01 12.68
CA TYR A 734 15.44 1.04 11.63
C TYR A 734 15.12 1.82 10.34
N THR A 735 15.18 1.14 9.19
CA THR A 735 15.04 1.82 7.88
C THR A 735 13.83 1.38 7.09
N LEU A 736 13.19 0.28 7.48
CA LEU A 736 11.89 -0.11 6.95
C LEU A 736 10.81 0.48 7.83
N ASP A 737 9.81 1.14 7.23
CA ASP A 737 8.50 1.37 7.84
C ASP A 737 7.64 0.13 7.53
N GLY A 738 7.14 -0.53 8.56
CA GLY A 738 6.66 -1.90 8.46
C GLY A 738 5.31 -2.11 9.13
N LEU A 739 4.58 -3.10 8.62
CA LEU A 739 3.38 -3.62 9.23
C LEU A 739 3.62 -5.05 9.63
N TRP A 740 3.00 -5.47 10.73
CA TRP A 740 3.07 -6.87 11.14
C TRP A 740 1.70 -7.42 11.48
N SER A 741 1.53 -8.72 11.24
CA SER A 741 0.33 -9.47 11.57
C SER A 741 0.72 -10.81 12.18
N TRP A 742 -0.25 -11.50 12.78
CA TRP A 742 -0.03 -12.80 13.38
C TRP A 742 -1.10 -13.79 12.98
N SER A 743 -0.80 -15.08 13.16
CA SER A 743 -1.68 -16.19 12.84
C SER A 743 -1.52 -17.32 13.86
N ALA A 744 -2.63 -17.88 14.35
CA ALA A 744 -2.61 -19.02 15.29
C ALA A 744 -2.42 -20.38 14.59
N ASP A 745 -2.47 -20.39 13.26
CA ASP A 745 -2.60 -21.60 12.44
C ASP A 745 -1.69 -21.59 11.19
N GLY A 746 -1.07 -20.44 10.91
CA GLY A 746 -0.16 -20.22 9.79
C GLY A 746 -0.86 -19.86 8.48
N ASN A 747 -2.20 -19.79 8.46
CA ASN A 747 -2.97 -19.50 7.24
C ASN A 747 -3.89 -18.29 7.41
N THR A 748 -4.45 -18.09 8.59
CA THR A 748 -5.35 -17.00 8.92
C THR A 748 -4.63 -15.91 9.69
N TRP A 749 -4.48 -14.78 9.02
CA TRP A 749 -3.77 -13.62 9.51
C TRP A 749 -4.73 -12.61 10.15
N SER A 750 -4.27 -11.99 11.23
CA SER A 750 -4.93 -10.86 11.88
C SER A 750 -4.98 -9.63 10.96
N SER A 751 -5.64 -8.56 11.41
CA SER A 751 -5.32 -7.21 10.91
C SER A 751 -3.82 -6.94 11.07
N ALA A 752 -3.27 -6.07 10.24
CA ALA A 752 -1.95 -5.55 10.52
C ALA A 752 -1.98 -4.55 11.67
N TYR A 753 -0.87 -4.54 12.39
CA TYR A 753 -0.56 -3.57 13.41
C TYR A 753 0.64 -2.76 12.93
N ASP A 754 0.51 -1.46 13.13
CA ASP A 754 1.56 -0.47 12.96
C ASP A 754 2.18 -0.24 14.35
N ASP A 755 3.49 -0.43 14.48
CA ASP A 755 4.24 -0.39 15.73
C ASP A 755 3.77 -1.35 16.84
N VAL A 756 2.82 -0.93 17.67
CA VAL A 756 2.43 -1.59 18.92
C VAL A 756 1.05 -2.20 18.80
N MET A 757 0.95 -3.52 18.99
CA MET A 757 -0.35 -4.18 19.02
C MET A 757 -1.14 -3.79 20.28
N PRO A 758 -2.39 -3.31 20.15
CA PRO A 758 -3.25 -3.07 21.30
C PRO A 758 -3.68 -4.41 21.91
N GLY A 759 -3.25 -4.68 23.14
CA GLY A 759 -3.66 -5.87 23.90
C GLY A 759 -2.71 -7.06 23.77
N SER A 760 -3.24 -8.29 23.77
CA SER A 760 -2.44 -9.52 23.73
C SER A 760 -3.14 -10.63 22.95
N ILE A 761 -2.35 -11.39 22.18
CA ILE A 761 -2.75 -12.64 21.55
C ILE A 761 -2.93 -13.68 22.66
N VAL A 762 -4.09 -14.33 22.73
CA VAL A 762 -4.36 -15.37 23.73
C VAL A 762 -4.28 -16.74 23.05
N VAL A 763 -3.37 -17.59 23.53
CA VAL A 763 -3.16 -18.95 23.01
C VAL A 763 -3.46 -19.95 24.12
N SER A 764 -4.45 -20.80 23.91
CA SER A 764 -4.86 -21.79 24.92
C SER A 764 -4.16 -23.12 24.72
N GLY A 765 -3.56 -23.66 25.78
CA GLY A 765 -2.98 -25.01 25.78
C GLY A 765 -1.65 -25.19 25.03
N GLY A 766 -1.04 -24.12 24.51
CA GLY A 766 0.18 -24.15 23.70
C GLY A 766 -0.10 -24.26 22.20
N GLY A 767 0.93 -24.51 21.40
CA GLY A 767 0.81 -24.57 19.94
C GLY A 767 1.84 -23.71 19.23
N THR A 768 1.65 -23.49 17.92
CA THR A 768 2.51 -22.61 17.13
C THR A 768 1.76 -21.32 16.83
N VAL A 769 2.45 -20.18 16.91
CA VAL A 769 1.93 -18.89 16.45
C VAL A 769 2.90 -18.35 15.42
N TRP A 770 2.38 -17.94 14.28
CA TRP A 770 3.12 -17.33 13.18
C TRP A 770 2.99 -15.82 13.23
N PHE A 771 4.00 -15.14 12.72
CA PHE A 771 4.07 -13.71 12.57
C PHE A 771 4.56 -13.39 11.17
N GLN A 772 4.01 -12.35 10.56
CA GLN A 772 4.41 -11.87 9.25
C GLN A 772 4.77 -10.40 9.41
N VAL A 773 5.91 -10.02 8.85
CA VAL A 773 6.29 -8.62 8.70
C VAL A 773 6.33 -8.31 7.21
N ALA A 774 5.71 -7.20 6.84
CA ALA A 774 5.62 -6.68 5.49
C ALA A 774 5.91 -5.18 5.52
N PRO A 775 6.29 -4.55 4.40
CA PRO A 775 6.53 -3.12 4.39
C PRO A 775 5.20 -2.33 4.46
N TYR A 776 5.20 -1.17 5.11
CA TYR A 776 4.06 -0.24 5.15
C TYR A 776 3.74 0.36 3.78
N PHE A 777 4.72 0.39 2.87
CA PHE A 777 4.46 0.63 1.46
C PHE A 777 5.04 -0.54 0.68
N ALA A 778 4.20 -1.23 -0.09
CA ALA A 778 4.60 -2.45 -0.79
C ALA A 778 5.85 -2.28 -1.65
N GLY A 779 6.81 -3.18 -1.51
CA GLY A 779 8.15 -3.11 -2.13
C GLY A 779 9.21 -2.45 -1.23
N GLY A 780 8.81 -1.91 -0.07
CA GLY A 780 9.71 -1.29 0.89
C GLY A 780 10.76 -2.27 1.38
N LEU A 781 12.02 -1.84 1.36
CA LEU A 781 13.17 -2.61 1.83
C LEU A 781 13.78 -1.91 3.03
N GLY A 782 14.35 -2.68 3.96
CA GLY A 782 15.01 -2.09 5.11
C GLY A 782 15.04 -2.99 6.32
N THR A 783 15.69 -2.51 7.37
CA THR A 783 15.78 -3.21 8.65
C THR A 783 14.57 -2.93 9.51
N TYR A 784 14.19 -3.90 10.33
CA TYR A 784 13.17 -3.77 11.38
C TYR A 784 13.50 -4.74 12.53
N LEU A 785 12.72 -4.69 13.61
CA LEU A 785 12.74 -5.70 14.66
C LEU A 785 11.33 -6.00 15.16
N LEU A 786 10.85 -7.23 14.95
CA LEU A 786 9.67 -7.72 15.65
C LEU A 786 10.08 -8.22 17.04
N ASP A 787 9.53 -7.60 18.08
CA ASP A 787 9.76 -7.93 19.49
C ASP A 787 8.49 -8.49 20.12
N LEU A 788 8.59 -9.68 20.71
CA LEU A 788 7.49 -10.47 21.25
C LEU A 788 7.73 -10.78 22.72
N ASN A 789 6.76 -10.42 23.56
CA ASN A 789 6.73 -10.76 24.98
C ASN A 789 5.66 -11.82 25.23
N ILE A 790 6.08 -12.97 25.76
CA ILE A 790 5.25 -14.15 25.96
C ILE A 790 5.14 -14.44 27.45
N GLN A 791 3.91 -14.50 27.97
CA GLN A 791 3.62 -14.80 29.36
C GLN A 791 2.78 -16.09 29.48
N ARG A 792 3.16 -17.00 30.39
CA ARG A 792 2.38 -18.18 30.77
C ARG A 792 1.29 -17.82 31.79
N GLY A 793 0.08 -18.30 31.54
CA GLY A 793 -1.07 -18.34 32.43
C GLY A 793 -1.25 -19.72 33.09
N ALA A 794 -2.39 -19.94 33.74
CA ALA A 794 -2.69 -21.17 34.48
C ALA A 794 -2.67 -22.44 33.60
N ASP A 795 -2.36 -23.58 34.23
CA ASP A 795 -2.33 -24.89 33.57
C ASP A 795 -3.72 -25.31 33.05
N VAL A 796 -3.79 -25.88 31.85
CA VAL A 796 -5.04 -26.38 31.27
C VAL A 796 -5.45 -27.72 31.90
N GLY A 797 -6.27 -27.65 32.94
CA GLY A 797 -7.24 -28.72 33.20
C GLY A 797 -8.33 -28.70 32.12
N ILE A 798 -8.98 -29.84 31.85
CA ILE A 798 -10.21 -29.86 31.04
C ILE A 798 -11.19 -28.91 31.74
N ALA A 799 -11.63 -27.86 31.06
CA ALA A 799 -12.66 -26.98 31.60
C ALA A 799 -13.93 -27.82 31.80
N GLU A 800 -14.35 -27.96 33.06
CA GLU A 800 -15.64 -28.57 33.38
C GLU A 800 -16.75 -27.64 32.87
N ASP A 801 -17.71 -28.17 32.12
CA ASP A 801 -18.92 -27.42 31.79
C ASP A 801 -19.64 -27.08 33.11
N PRO A 802 -19.86 -25.79 33.45
CA PRO A 802 -20.54 -25.41 34.68
C PRO A 802 -21.94 -26.02 34.83
N ALA A 803 -22.60 -26.39 33.71
CA ALA A 803 -23.88 -27.11 33.73
C ALA A 803 -23.77 -28.55 34.29
N LEU A 804 -22.57 -29.15 34.28
CA LEU A 804 -22.33 -30.48 34.82
C LEU A 804 -22.14 -30.51 36.34
N GLY A 805 -22.00 -29.34 37.00
CA GLY A 805 -21.80 -29.23 38.46
C GLY A 805 -22.97 -29.72 39.33
N VAL A 806 -24.14 -29.94 38.73
CA VAL A 806 -25.34 -30.44 39.41
C VAL A 806 -25.38 -31.97 39.58
N ILE A 807 -24.49 -32.70 38.89
CA ILE A 807 -24.34 -34.15 39.04
C ILE A 807 -23.63 -34.45 40.37
N ALA A 808 -24.23 -35.27 41.24
CA ALA A 808 -23.64 -35.64 42.53
C ALA A 808 -23.16 -37.09 42.52
N VAL A 809 -21.94 -37.31 42.99
CA VAL A 809 -21.30 -38.64 43.08
C VAL A 809 -20.92 -38.91 44.52
N HIS A 810 -21.50 -39.95 45.14
CA HIS A 810 -21.23 -40.27 46.54
C HIS A 810 -21.54 -41.74 46.90
N PRO A 811 -20.94 -42.31 47.96
CA PRO A 811 -19.84 -41.75 48.73
C PRO A 811 -18.50 -41.84 47.97
N ASN A 812 -17.61 -40.90 48.25
CA ASN A 812 -16.21 -40.92 47.82
C ASN A 812 -15.33 -40.63 49.05
N PRO A 813 -14.62 -41.61 49.63
CA PRO A 813 -14.38 -42.95 49.10
C PRO A 813 -15.62 -43.87 49.06
N ALA A 814 -15.73 -44.68 48.01
CA ALA A 814 -16.73 -45.73 47.86
C ALA A 814 -16.22 -47.06 48.43
N LYS A 815 -17.12 -47.82 49.09
CA LYS A 815 -16.83 -49.17 49.60
C LYS A 815 -17.35 -50.24 48.65
N ASP A 816 -18.65 -50.44 48.69
CA ASP A 816 -19.35 -51.46 47.89
C ASP A 816 -20.30 -50.84 46.85
N LYS A 817 -20.73 -49.60 47.07
CA LYS A 817 -21.71 -48.91 46.24
C LYS A 817 -21.29 -47.47 45.96
N LEU A 818 -21.59 -47.03 44.74
CA LEU A 818 -21.44 -45.66 44.27
C LEU A 818 -22.81 -45.16 43.78
N ILE A 819 -23.21 -43.97 44.21
CA ILE A 819 -24.45 -43.31 43.78
C ILE A 819 -24.08 -42.17 42.85
N ILE A 820 -24.75 -42.11 41.71
CA ILE A 820 -24.64 -41.02 40.72
C ILE A 820 -26.03 -40.42 40.56
N ALA A 821 -26.20 -39.16 40.93
CA ALA A 821 -27.47 -38.45 40.92
C ALA A 821 -27.45 -37.26 39.95
N LEU A 822 -28.41 -37.21 39.02
CA LEU A 822 -28.55 -36.15 38.01
C LEU A 822 -29.49 -35.01 38.47
N ASN A 823 -29.25 -34.45 39.66
CA ASN A 823 -30.14 -33.45 40.27
C ASN A 823 -30.32 -32.26 39.33
N ASP A 824 -31.51 -32.08 38.74
CA ASP A 824 -31.83 -30.99 37.81
C ASP A 824 -30.88 -30.83 36.58
N PHE A 825 -30.16 -31.89 36.19
CA PHE A 825 -29.31 -31.86 34.98
C PHE A 825 -30.19 -31.84 33.71
N PRO A 826 -30.12 -30.81 32.84
CA PRO A 826 -31.02 -30.64 31.70
C PRO A 826 -30.68 -31.51 30.48
N GLY A 827 -29.63 -32.35 30.58
CA GLY A 827 -29.16 -33.24 29.51
C GLY A 827 -29.41 -34.73 29.80
N THR A 828 -28.87 -35.57 28.94
CA THR A 828 -28.85 -37.03 29.06
C THR A 828 -27.43 -37.54 29.34
N LEU A 829 -27.29 -38.39 30.35
CA LEU A 829 -26.06 -39.12 30.62
C LEU A 829 -25.96 -40.31 29.68
N GLU A 830 -24.99 -40.34 28.77
CA GLU A 830 -24.85 -41.37 27.75
C GLU A 830 -24.04 -42.57 28.22
N THR A 831 -22.90 -42.31 28.90
CA THR A 831 -22.03 -43.37 29.43
C THR A 831 -21.41 -43.00 30.77
N VAL A 832 -21.17 -44.01 31.59
CA VAL A 832 -20.42 -43.89 32.84
C VAL A 832 -19.39 -45.01 32.90
N GLN A 833 -18.13 -44.62 33.03
CA GLN A 833 -17.00 -45.54 33.06
C GLN A 833 -16.11 -45.25 34.26
N LEU A 834 -15.62 -46.30 34.89
CA LEU A 834 -14.54 -46.23 35.86
C LEU A 834 -13.25 -46.61 35.14
N ILE A 835 -12.26 -45.72 35.15
CA ILE A 835 -11.00 -45.87 34.44
C ILE A 835 -9.87 -45.92 35.49
N ASP A 836 -8.99 -46.90 35.39
CA ASP A 836 -7.81 -46.97 36.26
C ASP A 836 -6.77 -45.89 35.91
N MET A 837 -5.77 -45.72 36.78
CA MET A 837 -4.70 -44.72 36.56
C MET A 837 -3.80 -45.03 35.36
N GLN A 838 -3.98 -46.18 34.69
CA GLN A 838 -3.29 -46.56 33.46
C GLN A 838 -4.17 -46.35 32.21
N GLY A 839 -5.36 -45.76 32.36
CA GLY A 839 -6.28 -45.46 31.26
C GLY A 839 -7.12 -46.65 30.80
N ARG A 840 -7.14 -47.77 31.54
CA ARG A 840 -7.95 -48.96 31.20
C ARG A 840 -9.29 -48.87 31.90
N THR A 841 -10.38 -49.21 31.20
CA THR A 841 -11.71 -49.29 31.79
C THR A 841 -11.78 -50.43 32.80
N ALA A 842 -11.89 -50.08 34.08
CA ALA A 842 -12.05 -51.00 35.20
C ALA A 842 -13.51 -51.45 35.37
N LEU A 843 -14.47 -50.58 35.02
CA LEU A 843 -15.90 -50.87 35.02
C LEU A 843 -16.61 -50.01 33.98
N ASP A 844 -17.45 -50.61 33.14
CA ASP A 844 -18.37 -49.89 32.25
C ASP A 844 -19.79 -50.12 32.73
N MET A 845 -20.53 -49.05 33.01
CA MET A 845 -21.81 -49.12 33.70
C MET A 845 -23.02 -49.05 32.75
N GLY A 846 -22.87 -48.42 31.57
CA GLY A 846 -23.88 -48.36 30.48
C GLY A 846 -25.31 -47.82 30.79
N VAL A 847 -25.94 -47.23 29.75
CA VAL A 847 -27.38 -46.86 29.56
C VAL A 847 -27.90 -45.62 30.36
N PRO A 848 -28.80 -44.77 29.80
CA PRO A 848 -28.86 -43.37 30.17
C PRO A 848 -29.79 -43.07 31.34
N LEU A 849 -29.26 -42.33 32.32
CA LEU A 849 -30.07 -41.67 33.35
C LEU A 849 -30.74 -40.43 32.75
N ARG A 850 -32.03 -40.24 33.05
CA ARG A 850 -32.78 -39.04 32.68
C ARG A 850 -32.78 -38.05 33.85
N MET A 851 -33.15 -36.80 33.58
CA MET A 851 -33.25 -35.73 34.57
C MET A 851 -33.99 -36.21 35.84
N ASN A 852 -33.36 -36.06 37.01
CA ASN A 852 -33.81 -36.50 38.34
C ASN A 852 -33.73 -38.01 38.66
N ASP A 853 -33.08 -38.82 37.81
CA ASP A 853 -32.76 -40.21 38.15
C ASP A 853 -31.51 -40.31 39.07
N GLN A 854 -31.43 -41.41 39.82
CA GLN A 854 -30.24 -41.82 40.56
C GLN A 854 -29.85 -43.25 40.15
N ALA A 855 -28.58 -43.47 39.80
CA ALA A 855 -28.01 -44.81 39.64
C ALA A 855 -27.29 -45.24 40.91
N ILE A 856 -27.49 -46.50 41.30
CA ILE A 856 -26.67 -47.17 42.30
C ILE A 856 -25.82 -48.21 41.58
N VAL A 857 -24.51 -48.00 41.59
CA VAL A 857 -23.52 -48.85 40.93
C VAL A 857 -22.85 -49.72 41.98
N ASP A 858 -22.81 -51.02 41.73
CA ASP A 858 -22.02 -51.96 42.54
C ASP A 858 -20.55 -51.89 42.13
N VAL A 859 -19.69 -51.49 43.06
CA VAL A 859 -18.24 -51.38 42.86
C VAL A 859 -17.45 -52.40 43.70
N SER A 860 -18.12 -53.37 44.33
CA SER A 860 -17.51 -54.36 45.22
C SER A 860 -16.44 -55.24 44.54
N ALA A 861 -16.59 -55.46 43.23
CA ALA A 861 -15.65 -56.22 42.41
C ALA A 861 -14.42 -55.41 41.95
N VAL A 862 -14.42 -54.09 42.13
CA VAL A 862 -13.33 -53.21 41.69
C VAL A 862 -12.22 -53.18 42.79
N PRO A 863 -10.94 -53.37 42.44
CA PRO A 863 -9.83 -53.34 43.41
C PRO A 863 -9.72 -52.00 44.16
N GLU A 864 -9.18 -52.01 45.38
CA GLU A 864 -8.89 -50.76 46.10
C GLU A 864 -7.88 -49.90 45.34
N GLY A 865 -8.15 -48.59 45.25
CA GLY A 865 -7.32 -47.69 44.48
C GLY A 865 -8.02 -46.38 44.12
N ALA A 866 -7.26 -45.51 43.46
CA ALA A 866 -7.79 -44.29 42.85
C ALA A 866 -8.17 -44.58 41.39
N TYR A 867 -9.32 -44.07 40.99
CA TYR A 867 -9.88 -44.22 39.65
C TYR A 867 -10.39 -42.86 39.15
N ILE A 868 -10.58 -42.76 37.83
CA ILE A 868 -11.27 -41.67 37.17
C ILE A 868 -12.67 -42.17 36.81
N LEU A 869 -13.69 -41.57 37.39
CA LEU A 869 -15.08 -41.72 36.96
C LEU A 869 -15.31 -40.78 35.78
N ARG A 870 -15.41 -41.35 34.57
CA ARG A 870 -15.72 -40.61 33.34
C ARG A 870 -17.21 -40.72 33.04
N MET A 871 -17.87 -39.58 32.92
CA MET A 871 -19.28 -39.45 32.58
C MET A 871 -19.40 -38.68 31.27
N LEU A 872 -19.95 -39.32 30.24
CA LEU A 872 -20.27 -38.68 28.95
C LEU A 872 -21.74 -38.29 28.94
N THR A 873 -22.03 -37.06 28.57
CA THR A 873 -23.39 -36.53 28.42
C THR A 873 -23.55 -35.92 27.04
N ASP A 874 -24.79 -35.69 26.62
CA ASP A 874 -25.13 -34.91 25.42
C ASP A 874 -24.67 -33.44 25.48
N LYS A 875 -24.23 -32.97 26.65
CA LYS A 875 -23.68 -31.63 26.89
C LYS A 875 -22.15 -31.59 27.01
N GLY A 876 -21.48 -32.74 27.15
CA GLY A 876 -20.03 -32.80 27.35
C GLY A 876 -19.58 -33.93 28.27
N THR A 877 -18.28 -33.94 28.62
CA THR A 877 -17.68 -34.96 29.51
C THR A 877 -17.37 -34.38 30.88
N ARG A 878 -17.75 -35.08 31.96
CA ARG A 878 -17.29 -34.81 33.33
C ARG A 878 -16.39 -35.95 33.82
N ASN A 879 -15.24 -35.61 34.38
CA ASN A 879 -14.33 -36.56 34.99
C ASN A 879 -14.21 -36.25 36.48
N GLU A 880 -14.42 -37.25 37.34
CA GLU A 880 -14.28 -37.08 38.79
C GLU A 880 -13.33 -38.13 39.35
N ARG A 881 -12.44 -37.72 40.27
CA ARG A 881 -11.57 -38.66 40.97
C ARG A 881 -12.38 -39.47 41.97
N LEU A 882 -12.43 -40.79 41.82
CA LEU A 882 -13.06 -41.70 42.77
C LEU A 882 -12.00 -42.50 43.54
N ILE A 883 -12.18 -42.66 44.84
CA ILE A 883 -11.37 -43.57 45.67
C ILE A 883 -12.23 -44.78 46.06
N ILE A 884 -11.74 -45.99 45.81
CA ILE A 884 -12.32 -47.23 46.35
C ILE A 884 -11.44 -47.70 47.51
N ALA A 885 -12.02 -47.76 48.70
CA ALA A 885 -11.32 -48.13 49.94
C ALA A 885 -12.27 -48.90 50.86
N ARG A 886 -11.99 -50.17 51.17
CA ARG A 886 -12.94 -51.04 51.90
C ARG A 886 -12.75 -50.96 53.42
#